data_AF-A0AAE0QC99-F1
#
_entry.id   AF-A0AAE0QC99-F1
#
_cell.length_a   1.000
_cell.length_b   1.000
_cell.length_c   1.000
_cell.angle_alpha   90.00
_cell.angle_beta   90.00
_cell.angle_gamma   90.00
#
_symmetry.space_group_name_H-M   'P 1'
#
loop_
_entity.id
_entity.type
_entity.pdbx_description
1 polymer ?
#
loop_
_entity_poly.entity_id
_entity_poly.type
_entity_poly.pdbx_seq_one_letter_code
_entity_poly.pdbx_strand_id
1 'polypeptide(L)'
;MHKISAGALVAQCVSAVLLKSTIRGIQQDCPFLSVSIAMPCSRSLCFVKLIIKQVCILPSWWSYLPEHMGFKEQEKQHCPQCSKQNESREQVEENLERWRFALERRGMKVSRSKTEYMCVNEREGSGAVRLQGEEVKKVQEFKYLGSTVQSNGECGKEVKKRVQAGWNGWRKVSGVLCDRKISARIKGKVYRTVVRPAMLYGLETVSLRKRQESELEVAELKMLRFSLGVTRLDRIRNEYIRGTAHVGRLGGKVREARLRWFGHVQRREKMAWWCVAALLMLLGVARFHCDQPHAQFSSLTIINTVVQDPRTGRIYLGAVDAIYQLDSNLQKESMAQTGPKKDNPSCTPPITVQCTDAVETHNINKLLLVNSANGTLVVCGSIFRGICSLLNLSNVEQQVYYSDTKGEKSYVVTPDRSVSVVGVISTFTKEKDQSNKLSVFLVGQGYGSLDSVKLVSTRLLQTNGDMDIFENIVETSTVQAGPYTQRYQHDFRYAFKHRGHVYFLFSRMADLNGNRKLSYVARLCENDQNYYSYLELQLNCRIGTDNIYNKVQAAYLTSPGQILAQNLSSNGSLPEDDMVLFAVFSKADRPDSALCMFPLSSINRRLKEALESCYKEEYVNDKPKAVFSPYTSKTEEVCKPKRNYTSIFNNYACGAEFLPSSLATTVEYALSSTPVYTRKSMLTSVAVSVVNNNTVAFVGTNMGEVLKIHLTGHADVYGKFPGDSADGPANKSMFFDSSMDHLYFTTLKKITKVPVQACEQKKDCHSCVNQRDPYCGWCVLEGRCTRKKECSRGEEKDAWLWSPNQKCIAIQSFHPPSFSCKKTKEVKINVLPLPSIVNDELKCVFGDFESKAVMNNREIVCALPNPVDIPPTPETQDFVAVPVKIIMNSNIEVTHGEYKFYNCAAVVKNAVNTPCIACVMSQWGCQWNTQDHTCSDQDAAADNSIIKQNESDKCPQFQTLKPSLIPVGFKTPITFEGKNLDKYKGKTFQIGTELMKQVGDVTTMDSKFTFAGYEFAYDKHPEVNVSFYVKDTETEKRIDSTLQVVLYNCSVGREDCSLCKNAETKYKCVWCDTTQSCIYSELCSKELEQCPAPTITDIIPRFGPRKGQISVTIKGSNLGIKKEDIKRITVAEVPCEHQADRYTVSTRSDHCLTLRWICPIPRARLGQ
;
A
#
# COMPACT_ATOMS: atom_id res chain seq x y z
N MET A 1 -4.70 -26.00 21.09
CA MET A 1 -4.94 -25.72 22.53
C MET A 1 -3.83 -24.77 22.98
N HIS A 2 -3.99 -23.52 23.43
CA HIS A 2 -5.12 -22.64 23.71
C HIS A 2 -5.33 -21.61 22.56
N LYS A 3 -6.57 -21.44 22.07
CA LYS A 3 -6.94 -20.44 21.05
C LYS A 3 -6.45 -19.04 21.48
N ILE A 4 -5.82 -18.29 20.57
CA ILE A 4 -5.56 -16.85 20.70
C ILE A 4 -4.51 -16.51 21.77
N SER A 5 -3.22 -16.68 21.51
CA SER A 5 -2.24 -15.89 22.27
C SER A 5 -2.18 -14.43 21.78
N ALA A 6 -2.97 -14.10 20.75
CA ALA A 6 -2.49 -13.35 19.58
C ALA A 6 -3.49 -12.31 19.01
N GLY A 7 -4.78 -12.39 19.40
CA GLY A 7 -5.61 -11.18 19.52
C GLY A 7 -5.23 -10.39 20.78
N ALA A 8 -4.18 -10.80 21.48
CA ALA A 8 -3.82 -10.28 22.79
C ALA A 8 -2.89 -9.07 22.71
N LEU A 9 -3.08 -8.29 21.66
CA LEU A 9 -3.43 -6.88 21.71
C LEU A 9 -4.06 -6.62 20.35
N VAL A 10 -5.32 -7.05 20.09
CA VAL A 10 -5.92 -7.18 18.72
C VAL A 10 -6.01 -5.89 17.92
N ALA A 11 -5.32 -4.83 18.30
CA ALA A 11 -5.92 -3.86 19.17
C ALA A 11 -5.14 -3.78 20.53
N GLN A 12 -3.93 -3.22 20.65
CA GLN A 12 -3.77 -2.20 21.71
C GLN A 12 -4.68 -1.09 21.16
N CYS A 13 -5.90 -0.96 21.69
CA CYS A 13 -7.12 -1.34 20.93
C CYS A 13 -7.54 -0.79 19.55
N VAL A 14 -7.12 0.32 18.99
CA VAL A 14 -7.67 1.63 19.30
C VAL A 14 -6.76 2.41 20.25
N SER A 15 -5.67 1.81 20.76
CA SER A 15 -4.67 2.49 21.60
C SER A 15 -4.30 3.77 20.91
N ALA A 16 -4.71 4.85 21.57
CA ALA A 16 -4.51 6.21 21.14
C ALA A 16 -5.17 6.63 19.80
N VAL A 17 -6.02 5.84 19.14
CA VAL A 17 -6.82 6.31 17.97
C VAL A 17 -7.87 7.32 18.37
N LEU A 18 -8.17 7.35 19.65
CA LEU A 18 -8.45 8.63 20.26
C LEU A 18 -7.54 8.72 21.49
N LEU A 19 -6.31 9.17 21.28
CA LEU A 19 -5.89 10.47 21.82
C LEU A 19 -7.10 11.38 21.56
N LYS A 20 -8.11 11.21 22.42
CA LYS A 20 -9.38 11.90 22.49
C LYS A 20 -9.03 13.33 22.16
N SER A 21 -9.63 13.94 21.15
CA SER A 21 -10.69 14.94 21.38
C SER A 21 -10.40 15.91 22.55
N THR A 22 -9.11 16.11 22.84
CA THR A 22 -8.42 16.51 24.07
C THR A 22 -6.96 16.77 23.61
N ILE A 23 -6.68 17.76 22.76
CA ILE A 23 -6.55 19.13 23.23
C ILE A 23 -7.89 19.87 23.20
N ARG A 24 -8.63 19.73 24.28
CA ARG A 24 -9.71 20.58 24.78
C ARG A 24 -9.76 20.30 26.28
N GLY A 25 -9.44 21.32 27.05
CA GLY A 25 -9.42 21.30 28.51
C GLY A 25 -8.03 21.07 29.10
N ILE A 26 -7.20 22.11 29.09
CA ILE A 26 -6.09 22.26 30.03
C ILE A 26 -6.70 22.21 31.44
N GLN A 27 -6.23 21.29 32.28
CA GLN A 27 -6.39 21.42 33.72
C GLN A 27 -5.14 20.92 34.44
N GLN A 28 -4.77 21.68 35.47
CA GLN A 28 -3.46 21.90 36.05
C GLN A 28 -2.84 20.70 36.81
N ASP A 29 -1.52 20.79 36.97
CA ASP A 29 -0.63 20.15 37.96
C ASP A 29 -0.19 18.68 37.75
N CYS A 30 0.95 18.49 37.07
CA CYS A 30 1.91 17.42 37.40
C CYS A 30 3.31 17.60 36.75
N PRO A 31 4.44 17.41 37.48
CA PRO A 31 5.81 17.62 37.00
C PRO A 31 6.47 16.40 36.29
N PHE A 32 5.70 15.41 35.81
CA PHE A 32 6.24 14.20 35.16
C PHE A 32 5.52 13.88 33.85
N LEU A 33 6.26 13.64 32.77
CA LEU A 33 5.73 13.14 31.49
C LEU A 33 5.96 11.63 31.37
N SER A 34 4.90 10.82 31.25
CA SER A 34 5.02 9.37 30.99
C SER A 34 4.77 9.07 29.51
N VAL A 35 5.70 8.41 28.83
CA VAL A 35 5.60 8.04 27.40
C VAL A 35 5.77 6.53 27.28
N SER A 36 4.72 5.78 26.94
CA SER A 36 4.85 4.32 26.78
C SER A 36 4.95 3.95 25.29
N ILE A 37 5.93 3.12 24.92
CA ILE A 37 6.23 2.76 23.52
C ILE A 37 6.12 1.22 23.38
N ALA A 38 5.44 0.75 22.34
CA ALA A 38 5.37 -0.69 22.05
C ALA A 38 6.45 -1.05 21.03
N MET A 39 7.24 -2.10 21.29
CA MET A 39 8.24 -2.64 20.37
C MET A 39 8.00 -4.16 20.23
N PRO A 40 7.79 -4.72 19.03
CA PRO A 40 7.47 -6.14 18.87
C PRO A 40 8.74 -7.02 18.85
N CYS A 41 8.73 -8.18 19.53
CA CYS A 41 9.85 -9.14 19.56
C CYS A 41 9.41 -10.55 19.09
N SER A 42 10.33 -11.29 18.49
CA SER A 42 10.19 -12.61 17.87
C SER A 42 9.87 -13.70 18.91
N ARG A 43 8.72 -14.36 18.73
CA ARG A 43 8.18 -15.49 19.52
C ARG A 43 7.76 -15.22 20.98
N SER A 44 7.95 -13.99 21.50
CA SER A 44 7.33 -13.47 22.73
C SER A 44 7.19 -11.93 22.61
N LEU A 45 6.02 -11.37 22.94
CA LEU A 45 5.70 -9.95 22.71
C LEU A 45 6.10 -9.10 23.93
N CYS A 46 7.22 -8.35 23.90
CA CYS A 46 7.69 -7.53 25.04
C CYS A 46 7.35 -6.04 24.91
N PHE A 47 6.53 -5.49 25.82
CA PHE A 47 6.14 -4.08 25.91
C PHE A 47 7.09 -3.30 26.80
N VAL A 48 7.47 -2.06 26.47
CA VAL A 48 8.34 -1.22 27.34
C VAL A 48 7.69 0.14 27.65
N LYS A 49 7.46 0.42 28.92
CA LYS A 49 6.95 1.69 29.42
C LYS A 49 8.13 2.59 29.82
N LEU A 50 8.39 3.65 29.07
CA LEU A 50 9.42 4.65 29.38
C LEU A 50 8.86 5.78 30.25
N ILE A 51 9.64 6.24 31.23
CA ILE A 51 9.28 7.42 32.03
C ILE A 51 10.37 8.46 31.87
N ILE A 52 10.02 9.69 31.49
CA ILE A 52 10.96 10.76 31.20
C ILE A 52 10.96 11.76 32.35
N LYS A 53 12.15 12.15 32.84
CA LYS A 53 12.32 13.27 33.78
C LYS A 53 12.72 14.51 32.97
N GLN A 54 11.97 15.59 33.14
CA GLN A 54 12.28 16.88 32.53
C GLN A 54 13.31 17.62 33.41
N VAL A 55 14.37 18.14 32.80
CA VAL A 55 15.20 19.18 33.42
C VAL A 55 14.54 20.52 33.08
N CYS A 56 14.29 21.36 34.09
CA CYS A 56 13.53 22.60 33.98
C CYS A 56 13.99 23.48 32.80
N ILE A 57 13.15 23.62 31.78
CA ILE A 57 13.24 24.64 30.73
C ILE A 57 11.86 25.32 30.66
N LEU A 58 11.89 26.64 30.53
CA LEU A 58 10.77 27.58 30.71
C LEU A 58 9.51 27.29 29.85
N PRO A 59 8.32 27.74 30.29
CA PRO A 59 7.03 27.44 29.64
C PRO A 59 6.87 27.94 28.19
N SER A 60 7.74 28.84 27.71
CA SER A 60 7.65 29.47 26.38
C SER A 60 8.01 28.56 25.21
N TRP A 61 8.42 27.31 25.45
CA TRP A 61 8.70 26.32 24.40
C TRP A 61 7.48 25.45 24.05
N TRP A 62 6.39 25.50 24.81
CA TRP A 62 5.23 24.60 24.61
C TRP A 62 4.47 24.83 23.30
N SER A 63 4.51 26.04 22.73
CA SER A 63 3.87 26.36 21.45
C SER A 63 4.72 26.05 20.21
N TYR A 64 6.00 25.69 20.36
CA TYR A 64 6.95 25.46 19.26
C TYR A 64 7.50 24.01 19.18
N LEU A 65 7.08 23.14 20.10
CA LEU A 65 7.54 21.74 20.16
C LEU A 65 7.21 20.86 18.92
N PRO A 66 6.08 21.07 18.20
CA PRO A 66 5.79 20.27 16.99
C PRO A 66 6.66 20.62 15.78
N GLU A 67 7.03 21.90 15.60
CA GLU A 67 7.72 22.39 14.41
C GLU A 67 9.25 22.19 14.47
N HIS A 68 9.88 22.34 15.64
CA HIS A 68 11.32 22.11 15.80
C HIS A 68 11.72 20.63 15.93
N MET A 69 10.76 19.70 16.10
CA MET A 69 11.02 18.25 16.03
C MET A 69 11.10 17.71 14.59
N GLY A 70 10.89 18.55 13.57
CA GLY A 70 11.13 18.17 12.17
C GLY A 70 10.18 17.09 11.65
N PHE A 71 8.91 17.10 12.04
CA PHE A 71 7.89 16.33 11.33
C PHE A 71 7.43 17.11 10.09
N LYS A 72 8.21 17.01 8.99
CA LYS A 72 7.71 17.41 7.67
C LYS A 72 6.58 16.47 7.25
N GLU A 73 5.57 17.03 6.61
CA GLU A 73 4.32 16.39 6.21
C GLU A 73 4.49 15.24 5.17
N GLN A 74 5.72 14.94 4.75
CA GLN A 74 6.09 13.78 3.94
C GLN A 74 6.59 12.55 4.74
N GLU A 75 6.70 12.63 6.09
CA GLU A 75 7.07 11.50 6.96
C GLU A 75 5.93 11.01 7.87
N LYS A 76 4.68 11.46 7.65
CA LYS A 76 3.50 10.87 8.31
C LYS A 76 3.07 9.52 7.73
N GLN A 77 3.75 9.04 6.68
CA GLN A 77 3.48 7.72 6.05
C GLN A 77 4.45 6.61 6.46
N HIS A 78 5.40 6.87 7.36
CA HIS A 78 6.36 5.86 7.80
C HIS A 78 6.60 5.97 9.30
N CYS A 79 5.79 5.24 10.08
CA CYS A 79 6.31 4.56 11.26
C CYS A 79 6.90 3.24 10.73
N PRO A 80 8.21 3.14 10.43
CA PRO A 80 8.77 2.00 9.70
C PRO A 80 8.93 0.74 10.55
N GLN A 81 8.17 0.59 11.64
CA GLN A 81 8.40 -0.48 12.62
C GLN A 81 7.13 -1.10 13.20
N CYS A 82 5.99 -0.98 12.50
CA CYS A 82 4.81 -1.82 12.76
C CYS A 82 4.59 -2.91 11.70
N SER A 83 5.54 -3.14 10.77
CA SER A 83 5.41 -4.17 9.72
C SER A 83 6.56 -5.20 9.63
N LYS A 84 7.41 -5.32 10.66
CA LYS A 84 8.36 -6.44 10.77
C LYS A 84 7.95 -7.39 11.90
N GLN A 85 7.30 -8.49 11.54
CA GLN A 85 7.15 -9.63 12.45
C GLN A 85 8.50 -10.38 12.54
N ASN A 86 9.37 -9.93 13.46
CA ASN A 86 10.44 -10.66 14.17
C ASN A 86 11.61 -9.72 14.49
N GLU A 87 11.63 -9.08 15.66
CA GLU A 87 12.85 -8.45 16.21
C GLU A 87 13.43 -9.36 17.31
N SER A 88 14.76 -9.49 17.45
CA SER A 88 15.39 -10.26 18.56
C SER A 88 15.54 -9.40 19.83
N ARG A 89 15.88 -10.01 20.97
CA ARG A 89 16.13 -9.27 22.23
C ARG A 89 17.20 -8.19 22.06
N GLU A 90 18.28 -8.50 21.35
CA GLU A 90 19.37 -7.54 21.08
C GLU A 90 18.85 -6.33 20.29
N GLN A 91 17.89 -6.54 19.39
CA GLN A 91 17.27 -5.48 18.62
C GLN A 91 16.42 -4.54 19.49
N VAL A 92 15.72 -5.08 20.51
CA VAL A 92 14.94 -4.27 21.47
C VAL A 92 15.86 -3.42 22.34
N GLU A 93 16.98 -3.97 22.80
CA GLU A 93 18.01 -3.23 23.55
C GLU A 93 18.66 -2.14 22.69
N GLU A 94 18.98 -2.43 21.42
CA GLU A 94 19.52 -1.45 20.46
C GLU A 94 18.54 -0.29 20.19
N ASN A 95 17.26 -0.61 20.00
CA ASN A 95 16.21 0.38 19.79
C ASN A 95 15.99 1.26 21.03
N LEU A 96 16.05 0.68 22.23
CA LEU A 96 15.99 1.39 23.50
C LEU A 96 17.16 2.38 23.67
N GLU A 97 18.37 1.97 23.29
CA GLU A 97 19.54 2.86 23.29
C GLU A 97 19.42 3.99 22.27
N ARG A 98 18.99 3.71 21.04
CA ARG A 98 18.75 4.75 20.02
C ARG A 98 17.75 5.80 20.51
N TRP A 99 16.67 5.37 21.17
CA TRP A 99 15.68 6.26 21.74
C TRP A 99 16.23 7.12 22.87
N ARG A 100 16.99 6.52 23.78
CA ARG A 100 17.67 7.25 24.85
C ARG A 100 18.59 8.33 24.29
N PHE A 101 19.45 8.00 23.32
CA PHE A 101 20.34 8.97 22.68
C PHE A 101 19.58 10.13 22.02
N ALA A 102 18.46 9.85 21.35
CA ALA A 102 17.63 10.88 20.71
C ALA A 102 16.94 11.82 21.72
N LEU A 103 16.52 11.29 22.88
CA LEU A 103 15.89 12.08 23.95
C LEU A 103 16.92 12.90 24.73
N GLU A 104 18.08 12.32 25.03
CA GLU A 104 19.16 13.01 25.76
C GLU A 104 19.78 14.14 24.96
N ARG A 105 19.94 13.97 23.63
CA ARG A 105 20.35 15.07 22.73
C ARG A 105 19.41 16.28 22.76
N ARG A 106 18.18 16.10 23.23
CA ARG A 106 17.15 17.15 23.35
C ARG A 106 16.86 17.55 24.80
N GLY A 107 17.78 17.25 25.73
CA GLY A 107 17.71 17.70 27.12
C GLY A 107 16.76 16.91 28.03
N MET A 108 16.22 15.77 27.57
CA MET A 108 15.33 14.90 28.34
C MET A 108 16.08 13.66 28.86
N LYS A 109 15.90 13.29 30.13
CA LYS A 109 16.54 12.08 30.70
C LYS A 109 15.53 10.97 30.95
N VAL A 110 15.85 9.75 30.51
CA VAL A 110 15.04 8.55 30.78
C VAL A 110 15.22 8.10 32.23
N SER A 111 14.12 7.88 32.94
CA SER A 111 14.07 7.47 34.35
C SER A 111 14.15 5.95 34.49
N ARG A 112 15.36 5.42 34.62
CA ARG A 112 15.67 3.99 34.78
C ARG A 112 14.76 3.25 35.78
N SER A 113 14.66 3.75 37.02
CA SER A 113 13.89 3.10 38.09
C SER A 113 12.36 3.08 37.88
N LYS A 114 11.87 3.82 36.90
CA LYS A 114 10.44 3.93 36.58
C LYS A 114 10.09 3.30 35.23
N THR A 115 11.10 2.84 34.48
CA THR A 115 10.91 2.14 33.22
C THR A 115 10.61 0.67 33.50
N GLU A 116 9.54 0.15 32.92
CA GLU A 116 9.07 -1.22 33.14
C GLU A 116 8.85 -1.91 31.80
N TYR A 117 9.06 -3.23 31.70
CA TYR A 117 8.74 -4.00 30.51
C TYR A 117 7.88 -5.23 30.80
N MET A 118 7.06 -5.70 29.86
CA MET A 118 6.13 -6.82 30.04
C MET A 118 6.14 -7.72 28.82
N CYS A 119 6.45 -9.01 28.97
CA CYS A 119 6.44 -9.97 27.87
C CYS A 119 5.15 -10.82 27.87
N VAL A 120 4.59 -11.04 26.68
CA VAL A 120 3.37 -11.82 26.43
C VAL A 120 3.78 -13.12 25.75
N ASN A 121 3.39 -14.25 26.34
CA ASN A 121 3.70 -15.63 25.89
C ASN A 121 5.20 -15.98 25.87
N GLU A 122 5.88 -15.85 26.99
CA GLU A 122 7.29 -16.24 27.12
C GLU A 122 7.41 -17.71 27.57
N ARG A 123 8.31 -18.47 26.94
CA ARG A 123 8.75 -19.78 27.45
C ARG A 123 9.83 -19.54 28.51
N GLU A 124 9.82 -20.33 29.58
CA GLU A 124 10.80 -20.24 30.67
C GLU A 124 12.24 -20.29 30.11
N GLY A 125 13.06 -19.27 30.41
CA GLY A 125 14.48 -19.19 30.01
C GLY A 125 14.91 -17.98 29.17
N SER A 126 14.02 -17.03 28.83
CA SER A 126 14.40 -15.81 28.10
C SER A 126 15.05 -14.77 29.04
N GLY A 127 16.28 -14.34 28.72
CA GLY A 127 17.06 -13.41 29.55
C GLY A 127 16.53 -11.97 29.58
N ALA A 128 16.98 -11.17 30.55
CA ALA A 128 16.37 -9.88 30.89
C ALA A 128 16.84 -8.69 30.02
N VAL A 129 15.93 -7.78 29.67
CA VAL A 129 16.20 -6.60 28.81
C VAL A 129 17.03 -5.56 29.54
N ARG A 130 18.11 -5.08 28.91
CA ARG A 130 19.01 -4.06 29.47
C ARG A 130 18.89 -2.69 28.80
N LEU A 131 19.11 -1.63 29.58
CA LEU A 131 19.26 -0.24 29.11
C LEU A 131 20.50 0.35 29.82
N GLN A 132 21.46 0.87 29.06
CA GLN A 132 22.79 1.30 29.51
C GLN A 132 23.56 0.23 30.28
N GLY A 133 23.33 -1.05 29.95
CA GLY A 133 23.95 -2.20 30.62
C GLY A 133 23.25 -2.64 31.91
N GLU A 134 22.26 -1.91 32.43
CA GLU A 134 21.48 -2.28 33.63
C GLU A 134 20.12 -2.93 33.26
N GLU A 135 19.65 -3.85 34.08
CA GLU A 135 18.39 -4.59 33.85
C GLU A 135 17.13 -3.72 34.09
N VAL A 136 16.22 -3.72 33.13
CA VAL A 136 14.92 -3.02 33.24
C VAL A 136 13.93 -3.88 34.03
N LYS A 137 13.03 -3.29 34.81
CA LYS A 137 12.07 -4.05 35.64
C LYS A 137 10.99 -4.74 34.80
N LYS A 138 10.89 -6.07 34.87
CA LYS A 138 9.83 -6.87 34.22
C LYS A 138 8.53 -6.88 35.05
N VAL A 139 7.37 -6.73 34.40
CA VAL A 139 6.04 -6.74 35.04
C VAL A 139 5.05 -7.63 34.28
N GLN A 140 4.04 -8.16 34.98
CA GLN A 140 2.99 -9.02 34.42
C GLN A 140 1.71 -8.24 34.05
N GLU A 141 1.58 -7.01 34.53
CA GLU A 141 0.50 -6.10 34.17
C GLU A 141 0.96 -4.65 34.32
N PHE A 142 0.43 -3.75 33.50
CA PHE A 142 0.62 -2.31 33.69
C PHE A 142 -0.58 -1.48 33.24
N LYS A 143 -0.67 -0.25 33.75
CA LYS A 143 -1.72 0.71 33.43
C LYS A 143 -1.27 1.57 32.24
N TYR A 144 -2.06 1.55 31.17
CA TYR A 144 -1.85 2.32 29.94
C TYR A 144 -3.08 3.18 29.64
N LEU A 145 -2.91 4.51 29.59
CA LEU A 145 -3.98 5.50 29.31
C LEU A 145 -5.29 5.28 30.12
N GLY A 146 -5.18 4.76 31.35
CA GLY A 146 -6.33 4.51 32.22
C GLY A 146 -6.97 3.13 32.12
N SER A 147 -6.49 2.25 31.22
CA SER A 147 -6.88 0.84 31.10
C SER A 147 -5.74 -0.09 31.54
N THR A 148 -6.07 -1.24 32.10
CA THR A 148 -5.09 -2.23 32.59
C THR A 148 -4.89 -3.32 31.54
N VAL A 149 -3.64 -3.57 31.17
CA VAL A 149 -3.26 -4.65 30.25
C VAL A 149 -2.51 -5.73 31.01
N GLN A 150 -2.84 -7.00 30.76
CA GLN A 150 -2.23 -8.17 31.39
C GLN A 150 -1.41 -8.97 30.37
N SER A 151 -0.30 -9.56 30.81
CA SER A 151 0.61 -10.37 29.98
C SER A 151 -0.04 -11.62 29.39
N ASN A 152 -1.11 -12.13 30.01
CA ASN A 152 -1.87 -13.30 29.57
C ASN A 152 -3.07 -12.95 28.64
N GLY A 153 -3.26 -11.67 28.31
CA GLY A 153 -4.35 -11.22 27.44
C GLY A 153 -5.76 -11.28 28.05
N GLU A 154 -5.90 -11.54 29.35
CA GLU A 154 -7.20 -11.60 30.02
C GLU A 154 -7.72 -10.20 30.38
N CYS A 155 -9.05 -10.01 30.37
CA CYS A 155 -9.71 -8.74 30.71
C CYS A 155 -10.36 -8.73 32.10
N GLY A 156 -10.22 -9.81 32.88
CA GLY A 156 -10.90 -9.97 34.16
C GLY A 156 -10.56 -8.89 35.19
N LYS A 157 -9.28 -8.49 35.28
CA LYS A 157 -8.87 -7.44 36.23
C LYS A 157 -9.36 -6.06 35.83
N GLU A 158 -9.44 -5.76 34.53
CA GLU A 158 -10.00 -4.50 34.04
C GLU A 158 -11.50 -4.40 34.38
N VAL A 159 -12.26 -5.47 34.19
CA VAL A 159 -13.68 -5.54 34.54
C VAL A 159 -13.90 -5.33 36.04
N LYS A 160 -13.09 -5.97 36.90
CA LYS A 160 -13.14 -5.77 38.35
C LYS A 160 -12.87 -4.31 38.74
N LYS A 161 -11.90 -3.64 38.09
CA LYS A 161 -11.62 -2.21 38.32
C LYS A 161 -12.79 -1.31 37.89
N ARG A 162 -13.46 -1.60 36.77
CA ARG A 162 -14.67 -0.86 36.34
C ARG A 162 -15.84 -1.06 37.28
N VAL A 163 -16.05 -2.28 37.78
CA VAL A 163 -17.03 -2.56 38.84
C VAL A 163 -16.72 -1.74 40.10
N GLN A 164 -15.46 -1.71 40.54
CA GLN A 164 -15.05 -0.92 41.70
C GLN A 164 -15.25 0.59 41.48
N ALA A 165 -14.93 1.11 40.29
CA ALA A 165 -15.18 2.51 39.93
C ALA A 165 -16.67 2.83 39.96
N GLY A 166 -17.52 1.93 39.47
CA GLY A 166 -18.98 2.01 39.58
C GLY A 166 -19.45 2.10 41.04
N TRP A 167 -18.98 1.21 41.90
CA TRP A 167 -19.32 1.23 43.33
C TRP A 167 -18.83 2.50 44.04
N ASN A 168 -17.64 2.99 43.71
CA ASN A 168 -17.12 4.26 44.24
C ASN A 168 -18.01 5.43 43.82
N GLY A 169 -18.44 5.46 42.55
CA GLY A 169 -19.40 6.43 42.05
C GLY A 169 -20.74 6.32 42.79
N TRP A 170 -21.26 5.11 42.96
CA TRP A 170 -22.52 4.84 43.66
C TRP A 170 -22.47 5.30 45.13
N ARG A 171 -21.36 5.03 45.84
CA ARG A 171 -21.19 5.48 47.24
C ARG A 171 -21.21 7.00 47.36
N LYS A 172 -20.59 7.73 46.42
CA LYS A 172 -20.58 9.20 46.42
C LYS A 172 -21.98 9.81 46.26
N VAL A 173 -22.89 9.12 45.57
CA VAL A 173 -24.28 9.56 45.38
C VAL A 173 -25.29 8.74 46.21
N SER A 174 -24.80 7.99 47.20
CA SER A 174 -25.64 7.11 48.02
C SER A 174 -26.68 7.87 48.81
N GLY A 175 -26.39 9.12 49.23
CA GLY A 175 -27.36 10.00 49.89
C GLY A 175 -28.62 10.26 49.06
N VAL A 176 -28.52 10.26 47.72
CA VAL A 176 -29.67 10.39 46.81
C VAL A 176 -30.23 9.02 46.41
N LEU A 177 -29.35 8.04 46.18
CA LEU A 177 -29.78 6.71 45.73
C LEU A 177 -30.47 5.90 46.81
N CYS A 178 -30.14 6.11 48.09
CA CYS A 178 -30.71 5.36 49.22
C CYS A 178 -31.87 6.12 49.90
N ASP A 179 -32.10 7.39 49.59
CA ASP A 179 -33.19 8.16 50.20
C ASP A 179 -34.56 7.65 49.74
N ARG A 180 -35.42 7.26 50.69
CA ARG A 180 -36.77 6.75 50.41
C ARG A 180 -37.71 7.82 49.85
N LYS A 181 -37.43 9.11 50.06
CA LYS A 181 -38.23 10.24 49.57
C LYS A 181 -38.03 10.49 48.07
N ILE A 182 -36.97 9.94 47.47
CA ILE A 182 -36.63 10.15 46.08
C ILE A 182 -37.21 9.04 45.21
N SER A 183 -37.96 9.44 44.17
CA SER A 183 -38.62 8.49 43.27
C SER A 183 -37.63 7.58 42.54
N ALA A 184 -38.04 6.33 42.28
CA ALA A 184 -37.25 5.34 41.56
C ALA A 184 -36.75 5.85 40.19
N ARG A 185 -37.53 6.69 39.51
CA ARG A 185 -37.18 7.31 38.22
C ARG A 185 -36.01 8.29 38.35
N ILE A 186 -35.98 9.11 39.41
CA ILE A 186 -34.86 10.04 39.69
C ILE A 186 -33.60 9.26 40.08
N LYS A 187 -33.74 8.25 40.94
CA LYS A 187 -32.63 7.33 41.29
C LYS A 187 -32.03 6.66 40.06
N GLY A 188 -32.89 6.20 39.14
CA GLY A 188 -32.47 5.67 37.85
C GLY A 188 -31.74 6.69 36.97
N LYS A 189 -32.19 7.96 36.96
CA LYS A 189 -31.51 9.05 36.25
C LYS A 189 -30.11 9.31 36.82
N VAL A 190 -29.97 9.40 38.14
CA VAL A 190 -28.67 9.59 38.82
C VAL A 190 -27.73 8.42 38.55
N TYR A 191 -28.22 7.18 38.58
CA TYR A 191 -27.44 6.00 38.21
C TYR A 191 -26.92 6.09 36.76
N ARG A 192 -27.78 6.45 35.79
CA ARG A 192 -27.40 6.59 34.38
C ARG A 192 -26.38 7.71 34.13
N THR A 193 -26.40 8.77 34.94
CA THR A 193 -25.53 9.95 34.77
C THR A 193 -24.18 9.80 35.48
N VAL A 194 -24.12 9.15 36.65
CA VAL A 194 -22.90 9.13 37.49
C VAL A 194 -22.27 7.74 37.56
N VAL A 195 -23.07 6.71 37.79
CA VAL A 195 -22.56 5.35 38.08
C VAL A 195 -22.26 4.58 36.80
N ARG A 196 -23.20 4.60 35.85
CA ARG A 196 -23.08 3.87 34.57
C ARG A 196 -21.90 4.35 33.72
N PRO A 197 -21.60 5.65 33.55
CA PRO A 197 -20.46 6.09 32.77
C PRO A 197 -19.12 5.63 33.37
N ALA A 198 -19.00 5.58 34.71
CA ALA A 198 -17.82 5.06 35.38
C ALA A 198 -17.59 3.56 35.12
N MET A 199 -18.68 2.78 34.99
CA MET A 199 -18.61 1.36 34.64
C MET A 199 -18.34 1.13 33.15
N LEU A 200 -18.87 1.97 32.26
CA LEU A 200 -18.73 1.81 30.81
C LEU A 200 -17.41 2.35 30.25
N TYR A 201 -16.69 3.18 31.01
CA TYR A 201 -15.47 3.82 30.55
C TYR A 201 -14.46 2.80 29.99
N GLY A 202 -14.14 2.92 28.70
CA GLY A 202 -13.12 2.11 28.03
C GLY A 202 -13.57 0.69 27.68
N LEU A 203 -14.84 0.31 27.93
CA LEU A 203 -15.35 -1.02 27.58
C LEU A 203 -15.67 -1.18 26.09
N GLU A 204 -15.73 -0.07 25.33
CA GLU A 204 -15.87 -0.08 23.88
C GLU A 204 -14.70 -0.78 23.17
N THR A 205 -13.54 -0.86 23.82
CA THR A 205 -12.31 -1.50 23.30
C THR A 205 -11.98 -2.83 23.97
N VAL A 206 -12.73 -3.27 24.98
CA VAL A 206 -12.42 -4.50 25.73
C VAL A 206 -13.19 -5.69 25.15
N SER A 207 -12.48 -6.78 24.86
CA SER A 207 -13.06 -8.06 24.45
C SER A 207 -13.68 -8.81 25.63
N LEU A 208 -14.91 -8.44 26.02
CA LEU A 208 -15.69 -9.10 27.07
C LEU A 208 -16.18 -10.49 26.62
N ARG A 209 -15.98 -11.52 27.46
CA ARG A 209 -16.66 -12.83 27.33
C ARG A 209 -18.00 -12.77 28.09
N LYS A 210 -18.90 -13.72 27.80
CA LYS A 210 -20.22 -13.82 28.46
C LYS A 210 -20.15 -13.82 29.99
N ARG A 211 -19.11 -14.42 30.58
CA ARG A 211 -18.86 -14.42 32.03
C ARG A 211 -18.62 -13.01 32.57
N GLN A 212 -17.75 -12.22 31.94
CA GLN A 212 -17.47 -10.86 32.38
C GLN A 212 -18.65 -9.90 32.14
N GLU A 213 -19.41 -10.09 31.05
CA GLU A 213 -20.65 -9.34 30.81
C GLU A 213 -21.66 -9.61 31.94
N SER A 214 -21.79 -10.88 32.36
CA SER A 214 -22.64 -11.26 33.49
C SER A 214 -22.17 -10.65 34.82
N GLU A 215 -20.85 -10.59 35.07
CA GLU A 215 -20.29 -9.95 36.28
C GLU A 215 -20.67 -8.45 36.37
N LEU A 216 -20.61 -7.73 35.25
CA LEU A 216 -21.02 -6.33 35.20
C LEU A 216 -22.53 -6.15 35.41
N GLU A 217 -23.35 -7.02 34.84
CA GLU A 217 -24.81 -6.98 35.02
C GLU A 217 -25.23 -7.32 36.46
N VAL A 218 -24.54 -8.26 37.11
CA VAL A 218 -24.77 -8.59 38.53
C VAL A 218 -24.44 -7.39 39.41
N ALA A 219 -23.35 -6.68 39.13
CA ALA A 219 -22.98 -5.47 39.85
C ALA A 219 -24.04 -4.35 39.66
N GLU A 220 -24.48 -4.10 38.43
CA GLU A 220 -25.55 -3.14 38.12
C GLU A 220 -26.85 -3.48 38.87
N LEU A 221 -27.29 -4.74 38.82
CA LEU A 221 -28.52 -5.17 39.48
C LEU A 221 -28.42 -5.09 41.01
N LYS A 222 -27.24 -5.34 41.58
CA LYS A 222 -27.02 -5.18 43.01
C LYS A 222 -27.14 -3.70 43.41
N MET A 223 -26.51 -2.79 42.66
CA MET A 223 -26.61 -1.34 42.88
C MET A 223 -28.05 -0.83 42.77
N LEU A 224 -28.80 -1.26 41.74
CA LEU A 224 -30.19 -0.84 41.54
C LEU A 224 -31.13 -1.38 42.63
N ARG A 225 -30.94 -2.65 43.04
CA ARG A 225 -31.66 -3.25 44.16
C ARG A 225 -31.49 -2.47 45.44
N PHE A 226 -30.24 -2.13 45.79
CA PHE A 226 -29.94 -1.27 46.94
C PHE A 226 -30.62 0.10 46.83
N SER A 227 -30.55 0.75 45.66
CA SER A 227 -31.20 2.05 45.45
C SER A 227 -32.73 2.01 45.62
N LEU A 228 -33.35 0.88 45.27
CA LEU A 228 -34.80 0.69 45.39
C LEU A 228 -35.23 0.06 46.71
N GLY A 229 -34.29 -0.26 47.62
CA GLY A 229 -34.58 -0.91 48.89
C GLY A 229 -35.08 -2.35 48.76
N VAL A 230 -34.79 -3.01 47.63
CA VAL A 230 -35.25 -4.37 47.31
C VAL A 230 -34.12 -5.36 47.54
N THR A 231 -34.41 -6.46 48.22
CA THR A 231 -33.48 -7.56 48.49
C THR A 231 -33.71 -8.73 47.53
N ARG A 232 -32.87 -9.78 47.59
CA ARG A 232 -33.11 -11.01 46.82
C ARG A 232 -34.24 -11.86 47.42
N LEU A 233 -34.57 -11.68 48.69
CA LEU A 233 -35.64 -12.41 49.38
C LEU A 233 -37.03 -11.99 48.89
N ASP A 234 -37.16 -10.76 48.39
CA ASP A 234 -38.40 -10.20 47.87
C ASP A 234 -38.86 -10.85 46.54
N ARG A 235 -38.03 -11.75 45.96
CA ARG A 235 -38.31 -12.51 44.72
C ARG A 235 -38.74 -11.66 43.51
N ILE A 236 -38.40 -10.37 43.50
CA ILE A 236 -38.71 -9.45 42.40
C ILE A 236 -37.83 -9.74 41.17
N ARG A 237 -38.47 -9.89 40.01
CA ARG A 237 -37.81 -10.14 38.72
C ARG A 237 -36.89 -8.97 38.35
N ASN A 238 -35.71 -9.29 37.79
CA ASN A 238 -34.71 -8.30 37.36
C ASN A 238 -35.25 -7.25 36.37
N GLU A 239 -36.20 -7.65 35.52
CA GLU A 239 -36.80 -6.80 34.49
C GLU A 239 -37.70 -5.74 35.11
N TYR A 240 -38.45 -6.08 36.15
CA TYR A 240 -39.26 -5.13 36.90
C TYR A 240 -38.40 -4.05 37.55
N ILE A 241 -37.32 -4.43 38.24
CA ILE A 241 -36.36 -3.52 38.88
C ILE A 241 -35.76 -2.52 37.86
N ARG A 242 -35.39 -3.02 36.69
CA ARG A 242 -34.86 -2.20 35.59
C ARG A 242 -35.92 -1.29 34.98
N GLY A 243 -37.16 -1.77 34.83
CA GLY A 243 -38.31 -1.02 34.36
C GLY A 243 -38.65 0.15 35.29
N THR A 244 -38.76 -0.10 36.59
CA THR A 244 -39.07 0.92 37.61
C THR A 244 -38.00 2.02 37.67
N ALA A 245 -36.72 1.67 37.47
CA ALA A 245 -35.62 2.63 37.40
C ALA A 245 -35.43 3.26 35.99
N HIS A 246 -36.17 2.81 34.97
CA HIS A 246 -35.95 3.16 33.55
C HIS A 246 -34.50 2.93 33.08
N VAL A 247 -33.92 1.81 33.47
CA VAL A 247 -32.51 1.46 33.25
C VAL A 247 -32.44 0.23 32.34
N GLY A 248 -32.02 0.42 31.08
CA GLY A 248 -31.74 -0.70 30.16
C GLY A 248 -30.53 -1.54 30.57
N ARG A 249 -30.41 -2.78 30.06
CA ARG A 249 -29.32 -3.73 30.38
C ARG A 249 -27.95 -3.15 30.01
N LEU A 250 -26.97 -3.30 30.91
CA LEU A 250 -25.61 -2.81 30.68
C LEU A 250 -24.95 -3.41 29.43
N GLY A 251 -25.12 -4.71 29.16
CA GLY A 251 -24.56 -5.36 27.96
C GLY A 251 -25.04 -4.70 26.65
N GLY A 252 -26.32 -4.31 26.59
CA GLY A 252 -26.87 -3.54 25.47
C GLY A 252 -26.22 -2.16 25.32
N LYS A 253 -25.93 -1.48 26.43
CA LYS A 253 -25.24 -0.18 26.43
C LYS A 253 -23.77 -0.28 26.04
N VAL A 254 -23.08 -1.38 26.35
CA VAL A 254 -21.74 -1.66 25.83
C VAL A 254 -21.76 -1.81 24.31
N ARG A 255 -22.75 -2.52 23.75
CA ARG A 255 -22.93 -2.66 22.29
C ARG A 255 -23.22 -1.32 21.60
N GLU A 256 -24.11 -0.51 22.18
CA GLU A 256 -24.40 0.84 21.69
C GLU A 256 -23.16 1.73 21.69
N ALA A 257 -22.33 1.66 22.74
CA ALA A 257 -21.07 2.40 22.81
C ALA A 257 -20.07 1.97 21.71
N ARG A 258 -19.99 0.67 21.42
CA ARG A 258 -19.17 0.14 20.31
C ARG A 258 -19.65 0.62 18.94
N LEU A 259 -20.97 0.62 18.70
CA LEU A 259 -21.55 1.11 17.44
C LEU A 259 -21.38 2.63 17.28
N ARG A 260 -21.54 3.40 18.36
CA ARG A 260 -21.28 4.85 18.36
C ARG A 260 -19.82 5.15 18.03
N TRP A 261 -18.89 4.36 18.58
CA TRP A 261 -17.47 4.45 18.27
C TRP A 261 -17.21 4.09 16.79
N PHE A 262 -17.79 3.01 16.28
CA PHE A 262 -17.68 2.63 14.86
C PHE A 262 -18.18 3.73 13.92
N GLY A 263 -19.34 4.33 14.19
CA GLY A 263 -19.85 5.46 13.40
C GLY A 263 -18.95 6.71 13.47
N HIS A 264 -18.24 6.93 14.58
CA HIS A 264 -17.24 8.00 14.67
C HIS A 264 -16.01 7.73 13.81
N VAL A 265 -15.60 6.46 13.68
CA VAL A 265 -14.51 6.04 12.80
C VAL A 265 -14.91 6.18 11.32
N GLN A 266 -16.16 5.85 10.97
CA GLN A 266 -16.65 5.89 9.59
C GLN A 266 -16.72 7.32 8.99
N ARG A 267 -16.87 8.36 9.82
CA ARG A 267 -17.00 9.77 9.39
C ARG A 267 -15.66 10.52 9.16
N ARG A 268 -14.50 9.84 9.11
CA ARG A 268 -13.19 10.46 8.82
C ARG A 268 -12.68 10.10 7.42
N GLU A 269 -12.12 11.07 6.68
CA GLU A 269 -11.63 10.85 5.30
C GLU A 269 -10.25 10.16 5.18
N LYS A 270 -10.15 9.38 4.09
CA LYS A 270 -9.03 8.77 3.34
C LYS A 270 -7.85 8.06 4.02
N MET A 271 -7.45 8.37 5.26
CA MET A 271 -6.31 7.67 5.91
C MET A 271 -6.71 6.53 6.86
N ALA A 272 -7.97 6.49 7.34
CA ALA A 272 -8.43 5.44 8.25
C ALA A 272 -8.89 4.16 7.55
N TRP A 273 -9.38 4.25 6.31
CA TRP A 273 -9.86 3.11 5.53
C TRP A 273 -8.77 2.12 5.17
N TRP A 274 -7.53 2.57 4.95
CA TRP A 274 -6.39 1.70 4.68
C TRP A 274 -6.01 0.85 5.91
N CYS A 275 -6.07 1.43 7.11
CA CYS A 275 -5.78 0.71 8.34
C CYS A 275 -6.90 -0.29 8.71
N VAL A 276 -8.17 0.06 8.48
CA VAL A 276 -9.31 -0.82 8.78
C VAL A 276 -9.48 -1.92 7.71
N ALA A 277 -9.23 -1.63 6.44
CA ALA A 277 -9.21 -2.64 5.37
C ALA A 277 -8.03 -3.61 5.54
N ALA A 278 -6.86 -3.12 5.94
CA ALA A 278 -5.73 -3.99 6.32
C ALA A 278 -6.05 -4.86 7.55
N LEU A 279 -6.81 -4.34 8.54
CA LEU A 279 -7.23 -5.09 9.73
C LEU A 279 -8.36 -6.11 9.44
N LEU A 280 -9.28 -5.81 8.53
CA LEU A 280 -10.33 -6.74 8.10
C LEU A 280 -9.78 -7.82 7.17
N MET A 281 -8.74 -7.52 6.37
CA MET A 281 -7.93 -8.54 5.71
C MET A 281 -7.19 -9.42 6.71
N LEU A 282 -6.72 -8.88 7.85
CA LEU A 282 -6.06 -9.69 8.89
C LEU A 282 -7.01 -10.51 9.79
N LEU A 283 -8.26 -10.07 9.99
CA LEU A 283 -9.27 -10.80 10.77
C LEU A 283 -10.22 -11.67 9.92
N GLY A 284 -10.33 -11.37 8.62
CA GLY A 284 -11.10 -12.14 7.63
C GLY A 284 -10.35 -13.34 7.06
N VAL A 285 -9.02 -13.39 7.19
CA VAL A 285 -8.19 -14.53 6.77
C VAL A 285 -8.00 -15.50 7.94
N ALA A 286 -9.12 -15.96 8.50
CA ALA A 286 -9.22 -17.28 9.14
C ALA A 286 -10.32 -18.13 8.48
N ARG A 287 -10.75 -17.76 7.27
CA ARG A 287 -10.94 -18.77 6.25
C ARG A 287 -9.57 -19.00 5.63
N PHE A 288 -8.98 -20.15 5.94
CA PHE A 288 -7.95 -20.72 5.10
C PHE A 288 -8.49 -20.68 3.66
N HIS A 289 -8.07 -19.69 2.86
CA HIS A 289 -7.62 -20.08 1.54
C HIS A 289 -6.32 -20.81 1.84
N CYS A 290 -6.41 -22.15 1.86
CA CYS A 290 -5.26 -22.94 1.51
C CYS A 290 -4.75 -22.32 0.21
N ASP A 291 -3.65 -21.58 0.29
CA ASP A 291 -2.74 -21.51 -0.84
C ASP A 291 -2.53 -22.99 -1.20
N GLN A 292 -2.98 -23.38 -2.37
CA GLN A 292 -2.84 -24.76 -2.84
C GLN A 292 -1.39 -25.16 -2.57
N PRO A 293 -1.11 -26.25 -1.85
CA PRO A 293 0.27 -26.66 -1.62
C PRO A 293 0.90 -26.87 -2.99
N HIS A 294 1.73 -25.92 -3.41
CA HIS A 294 2.47 -26.04 -4.65
C HIS A 294 3.28 -27.33 -4.56
N ALA A 295 3.28 -28.10 -5.65
CA ALA A 295 4.11 -29.28 -5.74
C ALA A 295 5.57 -28.85 -5.48
N GLN A 296 6.22 -29.54 -4.54
CA GLN A 296 7.54 -29.19 -4.07
C GLN A 296 8.29 -30.46 -3.68
N PHE A 297 9.60 -30.45 -3.93
CA PHE A 297 10.51 -31.50 -3.49
C PHE A 297 11.72 -30.88 -2.80
N SER A 298 12.14 -31.48 -1.68
CA SER A 298 13.32 -31.05 -0.92
C SER A 298 14.38 -32.13 -0.91
N SER A 299 15.60 -31.78 -1.30
CA SER A 299 16.77 -32.64 -1.19
C SER A 299 17.42 -32.52 0.20
N LEU A 300 18.10 -33.58 0.64
CA LEU A 300 18.86 -33.57 1.90
C LEU A 300 20.06 -32.61 1.84
N THR A 301 20.71 -32.58 0.67
CA THR A 301 21.92 -31.82 0.37
C THR A 301 21.65 -30.69 -0.62
N ILE A 302 22.65 -29.86 -0.89
CA ILE A 302 22.53 -28.70 -1.79
C ILE A 302 22.31 -29.17 -3.24
N ILE A 303 21.37 -28.53 -3.94
CA ILE A 303 21.07 -28.76 -5.35
C ILE A 303 22.01 -27.93 -6.21
N ASN A 304 22.68 -28.56 -7.16
CA ASN A 304 23.63 -27.91 -8.06
C ASN A 304 23.06 -27.72 -9.45
N THR A 305 22.43 -28.76 -10.01
CA THR A 305 21.91 -28.76 -11.38
C THR A 305 20.52 -29.40 -11.42
N VAL A 306 19.71 -28.95 -12.38
CA VAL A 306 18.40 -29.53 -12.66
C VAL A 306 18.19 -29.49 -14.17
N VAL A 307 17.69 -30.58 -14.74
CA VAL A 307 17.35 -30.69 -16.15
C VAL A 307 16.03 -31.45 -16.31
N GLN A 308 15.23 -31.06 -17.29
CA GLN A 308 14.01 -31.76 -17.66
C GLN A 308 14.23 -32.55 -18.93
N ASP A 309 13.66 -33.76 -19.01
CA ASP A 309 13.53 -34.46 -20.28
C ASP A 309 12.37 -33.87 -21.09
N PRO A 310 12.63 -33.24 -22.25
CA PRO A 310 11.59 -32.59 -23.04
C PRO A 310 10.56 -33.58 -23.61
N ARG A 311 10.87 -34.89 -23.69
CA ARG A 311 9.93 -35.90 -24.20
C ARG A 311 8.92 -36.35 -23.15
N THR A 312 9.39 -36.68 -21.95
CA THR A 312 8.54 -37.25 -20.89
C THR A 312 8.08 -36.23 -19.86
N GLY A 313 8.74 -35.07 -19.79
CA GLY A 313 8.52 -34.07 -18.74
C GLY A 313 9.11 -34.43 -17.38
N ARG A 314 9.79 -35.59 -17.25
CA ARG A 314 10.52 -36.01 -16.05
C ARG A 314 11.66 -35.05 -15.74
N ILE A 315 11.94 -34.89 -14.45
CA ILE A 315 12.94 -33.95 -13.95
C ILE A 315 14.06 -34.73 -13.26
N TYR A 316 15.30 -34.45 -13.65
CA TYR A 316 16.49 -34.99 -13.00
C TYR A 316 17.19 -33.88 -12.24
N LEU A 317 17.45 -34.13 -10.97
CA LEU A 317 17.97 -33.15 -10.02
C LEU A 317 19.29 -33.67 -9.44
N GLY A 318 20.37 -32.95 -9.75
CA GLY A 318 21.72 -33.25 -9.25
C GLY A 318 21.99 -32.46 -7.98
N ALA A 319 22.06 -33.16 -6.84
CA ALA A 319 22.47 -32.61 -5.56
C ALA A 319 23.86 -33.13 -5.18
N VAL A 320 24.45 -32.58 -4.12
CA VAL A 320 25.69 -33.13 -3.55
C VAL A 320 25.42 -34.57 -3.10
N ASP A 321 26.25 -35.51 -3.58
CA ASP A 321 26.20 -36.95 -3.30
C ASP A 321 24.99 -37.73 -3.85
N ALA A 322 24.06 -37.10 -4.58
CA ALA A 322 22.87 -37.80 -5.07
C ALA A 322 22.30 -37.22 -6.37
N ILE A 323 21.78 -38.09 -7.23
CA ILE A 323 20.94 -37.74 -8.38
C ILE A 323 19.52 -38.24 -8.12
N TYR A 324 18.54 -37.35 -8.17
CA TYR A 324 17.13 -37.67 -8.01
C TYR A 324 16.43 -37.68 -9.35
N GLN A 325 15.56 -38.68 -9.56
CA GLN A 325 14.61 -38.74 -10.65
C GLN A 325 13.22 -38.41 -10.10
N LEU A 326 12.59 -37.38 -10.66
CA LEU A 326 11.28 -36.89 -10.25
C LEU A 326 10.30 -36.92 -11.44
N ASP A 327 9.03 -37.13 -11.14
CA ASP A 327 7.97 -36.92 -12.11
C ASP A 327 7.68 -35.41 -12.34
N SER A 328 6.70 -35.12 -13.21
CA SER A 328 6.29 -33.74 -13.50
C SER A 328 5.57 -33.03 -12.33
N ASN A 329 5.21 -33.74 -11.27
CA ASN A 329 4.63 -33.20 -10.04
C ASN A 329 5.63 -33.18 -8.89
N LEU A 330 6.92 -33.35 -9.19
CA LEU A 330 8.02 -33.35 -8.23
C LEU A 330 7.92 -34.49 -7.19
N GLN A 331 7.26 -35.58 -7.53
CA GLN A 331 7.30 -36.80 -6.74
C GLN A 331 8.56 -37.60 -7.12
N LYS A 332 9.28 -38.09 -6.11
CA LYS A 332 10.48 -38.90 -6.30
C LYS A 332 10.12 -40.27 -6.85
N GLU A 333 10.66 -40.62 -8.02
CA GLU A 333 10.58 -41.95 -8.64
C GLU A 333 11.79 -42.83 -8.26
N SER A 334 13.01 -42.29 -8.33
CA SER A 334 14.27 -43.04 -8.08
C SER A 334 15.38 -42.11 -7.56
N MET A 335 16.44 -42.65 -6.95
CA MET A 335 17.62 -41.89 -6.52
C MET A 335 18.91 -42.70 -6.58
N ALA A 336 19.89 -42.20 -7.32
CA ALA A 336 21.23 -42.77 -7.36
C ALA A 336 22.16 -42.03 -6.40
N GLN A 337 22.85 -42.78 -5.53
CA GLN A 337 23.86 -42.24 -4.64
C GLN A 337 25.21 -42.12 -5.37
N THR A 338 25.77 -40.91 -5.41
CA THR A 338 27.03 -40.60 -6.12
C THR A 338 28.20 -40.29 -5.19
N GLY A 339 27.95 -40.14 -3.89
CA GLY A 339 28.97 -39.91 -2.86
C GLY A 339 28.43 -40.04 -1.42
N PRO A 340 29.21 -39.64 -0.40
CA PRO A 340 30.63 -39.32 -0.50
C PRO A 340 31.47 -40.56 -0.88
N LYS A 341 32.69 -40.34 -1.38
CA LYS A 341 33.66 -41.41 -1.64
C LYS A 341 35.06 -40.96 -1.21
N LYS A 342 35.96 -41.90 -0.89
CA LYS A 342 37.38 -41.61 -0.64
C LYS A 342 38.05 -41.03 -1.88
N ASP A 343 38.51 -39.79 -1.80
CA ASP A 343 39.16 -39.08 -2.90
C ASP A 343 40.12 -38.02 -2.37
N ASN A 344 41.07 -37.60 -3.21
CA ASN A 344 41.88 -36.41 -3.02
C ASN A 344 42.17 -35.84 -4.41
N PRO A 345 41.98 -34.51 -4.66
CA PRO A 345 42.25 -33.92 -5.96
C PRO A 345 43.65 -34.16 -6.52
N SER A 346 44.66 -34.39 -5.66
CA SER A 346 46.03 -34.71 -6.09
C SER A 346 46.20 -36.14 -6.58
N CYS A 347 45.28 -37.05 -6.25
CA CYS A 347 45.37 -38.45 -6.62
C CYS A 347 44.78 -38.74 -7.99
N THR A 348 45.32 -39.77 -8.65
CA THR A 348 44.88 -40.22 -9.96
C THR A 348 43.97 -41.44 -9.80
N PRO A 349 42.71 -41.39 -10.27
CA PRO A 349 41.81 -42.54 -10.25
C PRO A 349 42.36 -43.73 -11.06
N PRO A 350 42.03 -44.98 -10.67
CA PRO A 350 41.23 -45.37 -9.51
C PRO A 350 41.98 -45.11 -8.19
N ILE A 351 41.27 -44.74 -7.13
CA ILE A 351 41.90 -44.46 -5.83
C ILE A 351 42.36 -45.77 -5.20
N THR A 352 43.66 -46.02 -5.24
CA THR A 352 44.30 -47.20 -4.64
C THR A 352 44.85 -46.89 -3.23
N VAL A 353 45.30 -47.92 -2.52
CA VAL A 353 45.98 -47.80 -1.21
C VAL A 353 47.24 -46.93 -1.24
N GLN A 354 47.78 -46.62 -2.42
CA GLN A 354 48.96 -45.77 -2.59
C GLN A 354 48.64 -44.28 -2.41
N CYS A 355 47.37 -43.88 -2.59
CA CYS A 355 46.92 -42.52 -2.29
C CYS A 355 46.56 -42.42 -0.80
N THR A 356 47.59 -42.23 0.04
CA THR A 356 47.40 -42.11 1.50
C THR A 356 46.62 -40.88 1.92
N ASP A 357 46.61 -39.84 1.08
CA ASP A 357 45.95 -38.56 1.36
C ASP A 357 44.46 -38.55 0.99
N ALA A 358 43.91 -39.67 0.49
CA ALA A 358 42.48 -39.80 0.18
C ALA A 358 41.61 -39.74 1.43
N VAL A 359 40.63 -38.83 1.42
CA VAL A 359 39.66 -38.66 2.50
C VAL A 359 38.23 -38.79 1.98
N GLU A 360 37.28 -39.09 2.86
CA GLU A 360 35.86 -39.05 2.49
C GLU A 360 35.48 -37.67 1.98
N THR A 361 35.14 -37.62 0.69
CA THR A 361 34.97 -36.39 -0.06
C THR A 361 33.60 -36.39 -0.72
N HIS A 362 32.83 -35.33 -0.45
CA HIS A 362 31.53 -35.11 -1.07
C HIS A 362 31.65 -34.88 -2.58
N ASN A 363 30.76 -35.52 -3.33
CA ASN A 363 30.65 -35.41 -4.77
C ASN A 363 29.66 -34.32 -5.18
N ILE A 364 30.16 -33.20 -5.66
CA ILE A 364 29.33 -32.11 -6.17
C ILE A 364 28.95 -32.42 -7.61
N ASN A 365 27.65 -32.44 -7.92
CA ASN A 365 27.22 -32.56 -9.30
C ASN A 365 27.59 -31.29 -10.08
N LYS A 366 28.44 -31.45 -11.11
CA LYS A 366 28.97 -30.35 -11.93
C LYS A 366 28.18 -30.15 -13.22
N LEU A 367 27.71 -31.25 -13.81
CA LEU A 367 27.01 -31.24 -15.09
C LEU A 367 25.94 -32.34 -15.10
N LEU A 368 24.80 -32.01 -15.69
CA LEU A 368 23.68 -32.90 -15.89
C LEU A 368 23.04 -32.60 -17.26
N LEU A 369 23.07 -33.56 -18.18
CA LEU A 369 22.53 -33.41 -19.55
C LEU A 369 21.68 -34.61 -19.95
N VAL A 370 20.49 -34.35 -20.48
CA VAL A 370 19.56 -35.39 -20.95
C VAL A 370 19.83 -35.72 -22.42
N ASN A 371 20.16 -36.98 -22.71
CA ASN A 371 20.23 -37.51 -24.06
C ASN A 371 18.96 -38.34 -24.37
N SER A 372 17.85 -37.65 -24.67
CA SER A 372 16.57 -38.32 -24.93
C SER A 372 16.61 -39.24 -26.16
N ALA A 373 17.56 -39.03 -27.10
CA ALA A 373 17.69 -39.88 -28.29
C ALA A 373 18.18 -41.29 -27.94
N ASN A 374 19.12 -41.40 -26.99
CA ASN A 374 19.72 -42.68 -26.60
C ASN A 374 19.21 -43.20 -25.24
N GLY A 375 18.26 -42.50 -24.60
CA GLY A 375 17.70 -42.92 -23.31
C GLY A 375 18.66 -42.75 -22.12
N THR A 376 19.68 -41.91 -22.24
CA THR A 376 20.75 -41.77 -21.23
C THR A 376 20.84 -40.37 -20.62
N LEU A 377 21.35 -40.30 -19.40
CA LEU A 377 21.62 -39.08 -18.64
C LEU A 377 23.12 -38.97 -18.40
N VAL A 378 23.73 -37.89 -18.89
CA VAL A 378 25.15 -37.60 -18.64
C VAL A 378 25.29 -36.93 -17.28
N VAL A 379 26.06 -37.54 -16.38
CA VAL A 379 26.26 -37.05 -15.01
C VAL A 379 27.76 -36.91 -14.74
N CYS A 380 28.22 -35.70 -14.45
CA CYS A 380 29.62 -35.44 -14.11
C CYS A 380 29.74 -34.90 -12.67
N GLY A 381 30.62 -35.52 -11.89
CA GLY A 381 30.90 -35.17 -10.50
C GLY A 381 32.15 -34.32 -10.33
N SER A 382 32.46 -33.93 -9.09
CA SER A 382 33.71 -33.23 -8.74
C SER A 382 34.81 -34.16 -8.22
N ILE A 383 34.46 -35.36 -7.78
CA ILE A 383 35.43 -36.34 -7.29
C ILE A 383 36.11 -37.08 -8.45
N PHE A 384 37.23 -37.74 -8.14
CA PHE A 384 37.98 -38.57 -9.08
C PHE A 384 38.39 -37.80 -10.34
N ARG A 385 38.99 -36.62 -10.16
CA ARG A 385 39.39 -35.73 -11.27
C ARG A 385 38.26 -35.41 -12.27
N GLY A 386 37.01 -35.39 -11.77
CA GLY A 386 35.83 -34.99 -12.54
C GLY A 386 35.45 -35.96 -13.66
N ILE A 387 35.42 -37.25 -13.35
CA ILE A 387 34.89 -38.29 -14.24
C ILE A 387 33.37 -38.14 -14.41
N CYS A 388 32.89 -38.42 -15.62
CA CYS A 388 31.48 -38.52 -15.95
C CYS A 388 30.99 -39.98 -15.99
N SER A 389 29.68 -40.14 -15.88
CA SER A 389 28.95 -41.41 -16.02
C SER A 389 27.71 -41.22 -16.90
N LEU A 390 27.22 -42.32 -17.46
CA LEU A 390 25.91 -42.37 -18.11
C LEU A 390 24.95 -43.17 -17.23
N LEU A 391 23.80 -42.59 -16.91
CA LEU A 391 22.70 -43.25 -16.19
C LEU A 391 21.51 -43.48 -17.14
N ASN A 392 20.67 -44.46 -16.85
CA ASN A 392 19.43 -44.70 -17.62
C ASN A 392 18.36 -43.66 -17.25
N LEU A 393 17.71 -43.04 -18.25
CA LEU A 393 16.60 -42.09 -18.01
C LEU A 393 15.37 -42.75 -17.38
N SER A 394 15.17 -44.06 -17.59
CA SER A 394 14.03 -44.77 -16.99
C SER A 394 14.23 -45.03 -15.49
N ASN A 395 15.47 -45.28 -15.08
CA ASN A 395 15.85 -45.48 -13.68
C ASN A 395 17.30 -45.02 -13.47
N VAL A 396 17.48 -43.90 -12.77
CA VAL A 396 18.81 -43.32 -12.52
C VAL A 396 19.74 -44.21 -11.70
N GLU A 397 19.23 -45.19 -10.93
CA GLU A 397 20.07 -46.16 -10.21
C GLU A 397 20.82 -47.10 -11.17
N GLN A 398 20.33 -47.27 -12.40
CA GLN A 398 21.01 -48.08 -13.41
C GLN A 398 22.10 -47.27 -14.11
N GLN A 399 23.35 -47.52 -13.72
CA GLN A 399 24.53 -46.97 -14.38
C GLN A 399 24.80 -47.72 -15.70
N VAL A 400 24.73 -47.00 -16.82
CA VAL A 400 24.95 -47.51 -18.19
C VAL A 400 26.45 -47.56 -18.51
N TYR A 401 27.20 -46.53 -18.10
CA TYR A 401 28.65 -46.46 -18.33
C TYR A 401 29.35 -45.65 -17.24
N TYR A 402 30.51 -46.14 -16.81
CA TYR A 402 31.46 -45.47 -15.93
C TYR A 402 32.82 -46.15 -16.05
N SER A 403 33.90 -45.38 -16.11
CA SER A 403 35.25 -45.92 -16.10
C SER A 403 36.24 -44.96 -15.45
N ASP A 404 36.90 -45.42 -14.40
CA ASP A 404 37.96 -44.74 -13.67
C ASP A 404 39.37 -45.28 -13.99
N THR A 405 39.47 -46.35 -14.78
CA THR A 405 40.74 -47.00 -15.14
C THR A 405 41.35 -46.51 -16.45
N LYS A 406 40.66 -45.65 -17.21
CA LYS A 406 41.08 -45.19 -18.55
C LYS A 406 41.94 -43.91 -18.53
N GLY A 407 42.35 -43.46 -17.35
CA GLY A 407 43.24 -42.31 -17.16
C GLY A 407 42.65 -40.99 -17.66
N GLU A 408 43.49 -40.12 -18.22
CA GLU A 408 43.11 -38.75 -18.64
C GLU A 408 41.95 -38.68 -19.63
N LYS A 409 41.72 -39.76 -20.38
CA LYS A 409 40.60 -39.89 -21.31
C LYS A 409 39.24 -39.78 -20.61
N SER A 410 39.14 -40.27 -19.37
CA SER A 410 37.92 -40.20 -18.54
C SER A 410 37.74 -38.87 -17.80
N TYR A 411 38.76 -38.01 -17.74
CA TYR A 411 38.69 -36.73 -17.01
C TYR A 411 38.03 -35.67 -17.92
N VAL A 412 36.77 -35.36 -17.62
CA VAL A 412 35.95 -34.49 -18.47
C VAL A 412 35.81 -33.10 -17.85
N VAL A 413 35.49 -33.04 -16.55
CA VAL A 413 35.24 -31.78 -15.83
C VAL A 413 36.29 -31.55 -14.75
N THR A 414 36.38 -30.32 -14.26
CA THR A 414 37.34 -29.97 -13.22
C THR A 414 36.91 -30.47 -11.84
N PRO A 415 37.85 -30.97 -11.02
CA PRO A 415 37.56 -31.33 -9.63
C PRO A 415 37.39 -30.11 -8.70
N ASP A 416 37.78 -28.91 -9.14
CA ASP A 416 37.64 -27.69 -8.35
C ASP A 416 36.16 -27.37 -8.08
N ARG A 417 35.77 -27.37 -6.81
CA ARG A 417 34.40 -27.16 -6.35
C ARG A 417 33.81 -25.81 -6.75
N SER A 418 34.63 -24.76 -6.85
CA SER A 418 34.21 -23.39 -7.14
C SER A 418 33.96 -23.11 -8.62
N VAL A 419 34.48 -23.95 -9.50
CA VAL A 419 34.41 -23.74 -10.94
C VAL A 419 33.07 -24.22 -11.51
N SER A 420 32.48 -23.37 -12.35
CA SER A 420 31.25 -23.63 -13.08
C SER A 420 31.49 -24.47 -14.32
N VAL A 421 30.56 -25.38 -14.62
CA VAL A 421 30.55 -26.20 -15.83
C VAL A 421 29.19 -26.06 -16.52
N VAL A 422 29.20 -26.04 -17.85
CA VAL A 422 28.02 -26.08 -18.71
C VAL A 422 28.27 -27.04 -19.86
N GLY A 423 27.22 -27.53 -20.50
CA GLY A 423 27.38 -28.34 -21.69
C GLY A 423 26.12 -28.39 -22.54
N VAL A 424 26.28 -28.89 -23.76
CA VAL A 424 25.19 -29.08 -24.71
C VAL A 424 25.43 -30.33 -25.53
N ILE A 425 24.39 -31.11 -25.78
CA ILE A 425 24.45 -32.30 -26.62
C ILE A 425 24.26 -31.89 -28.09
N SER A 426 25.07 -32.48 -28.97
CA SER A 426 24.98 -32.29 -30.42
C SER A 426 25.17 -33.61 -31.17
N THR A 427 24.98 -33.56 -32.49
CA THR A 427 25.18 -34.69 -33.39
C THR A 427 26.14 -34.26 -34.48
N PHE A 428 27.30 -34.89 -34.56
CA PHE A 428 28.26 -34.64 -35.63
C PHE A 428 27.98 -35.59 -36.79
N THR A 429 27.93 -35.03 -38.00
CA THR A 429 27.86 -35.78 -39.26
C THR A 429 29.22 -35.74 -39.94
N LYS A 430 29.81 -36.90 -40.28
CA LYS A 430 31.02 -36.93 -41.10
C LYS A 430 30.67 -36.59 -42.56
N GLU A 431 31.42 -35.67 -43.17
CA GLU A 431 31.14 -35.07 -44.50
C GLU A 431 31.08 -36.04 -45.68
N LYS A 432 31.34 -37.35 -45.50
CA LYS A 432 31.29 -38.35 -46.58
C LYS A 432 30.26 -39.45 -46.40
N ASP A 433 29.54 -39.50 -45.29
CA ASP A 433 28.56 -40.57 -45.03
C ASP A 433 27.40 -40.09 -44.15
N GLN A 434 26.26 -39.77 -44.77
CA GLN A 434 25.06 -39.28 -44.08
C GLN A 434 24.46 -40.32 -43.12
N SER A 435 24.89 -41.58 -43.21
CA SER A 435 24.43 -42.67 -42.35
C SER A 435 25.13 -42.69 -40.98
N ASN A 436 26.34 -42.13 -40.85
CA ASN A 436 27.17 -42.29 -39.66
C ASN A 436 27.15 -41.04 -38.77
N LYS A 437 26.11 -40.93 -37.94
CA LYS A 437 25.89 -39.84 -36.98
C LYS A 437 26.52 -40.16 -35.63
N LEU A 438 27.36 -39.26 -35.11
CA LEU A 438 28.00 -39.41 -33.82
C LEU A 438 27.31 -38.53 -32.77
N SER A 439 26.74 -39.15 -31.73
CA SER A 439 26.22 -38.42 -30.57
C SER A 439 27.38 -37.97 -29.69
N VAL A 440 27.47 -36.66 -29.44
CA VAL A 440 28.52 -36.06 -28.60
C VAL A 440 27.93 -34.97 -27.73
N PHE A 441 28.72 -34.50 -26.78
CA PHE A 441 28.42 -33.26 -26.07
C PHE A 441 29.65 -32.36 -26.06
N LEU A 442 29.38 -31.07 -26.09
CA LEU A 442 30.39 -30.04 -25.92
C LEU A 442 30.29 -29.55 -24.49
N VAL A 443 31.43 -29.53 -23.78
CA VAL A 443 31.52 -29.11 -22.39
C VAL A 443 32.41 -27.88 -22.29
N GLY A 444 31.90 -26.85 -21.60
CA GLY A 444 32.63 -25.63 -21.26
C GLY A 444 32.86 -25.55 -19.75
N GLN A 445 34.09 -25.32 -19.33
CA GLN A 445 34.49 -25.24 -17.93
C GLN A 445 35.50 -24.13 -17.68
N GLY A 446 35.46 -23.57 -16.47
CA GLY A 446 36.49 -22.65 -16.02
C GLY A 446 37.84 -23.31 -15.80
N TYR A 447 38.89 -22.49 -15.72
CA TYR A 447 40.22 -22.95 -15.34
C TYR A 447 40.26 -23.27 -13.83
N GLY A 448 40.67 -24.50 -13.49
CA GLY A 448 40.93 -24.94 -12.12
C GLY A 448 42.43 -25.11 -11.88
N SER A 449 42.89 -24.94 -10.64
CA SER A 449 44.33 -24.89 -10.30
C SER A 449 45.10 -26.20 -10.50
N LEU A 450 44.42 -27.33 -10.68
CA LEU A 450 45.02 -28.65 -10.46
C LEU A 450 45.07 -29.61 -11.66
N ASP A 451 44.35 -29.42 -12.79
CA ASP A 451 44.32 -30.53 -13.78
C ASP A 451 43.87 -30.29 -15.25
N SER A 452 43.17 -29.20 -15.62
CA SER A 452 42.66 -29.10 -17.01
C SER A 452 42.91 -27.74 -17.64
N VAL A 453 43.71 -27.78 -18.71
CA VAL A 453 43.99 -26.64 -19.59
C VAL A 453 42.86 -26.44 -20.63
N LYS A 454 41.97 -27.44 -20.78
CA LYS A 454 40.88 -27.47 -21.76
C LYS A 454 39.65 -26.71 -21.23
N LEU A 455 39.41 -25.52 -21.78
CA LEU A 455 38.27 -24.65 -21.47
C LEU A 455 36.97 -25.15 -22.12
N VAL A 456 37.04 -25.51 -23.40
CA VAL A 456 35.92 -26.08 -24.15
C VAL A 456 36.41 -27.34 -24.84
N SER A 457 35.65 -28.43 -24.79
CA SER A 457 36.00 -29.69 -25.47
C SER A 457 34.77 -30.44 -25.97
N THR A 458 34.94 -31.20 -27.05
CA THR A 458 33.90 -32.10 -27.60
C THR A 458 34.20 -33.55 -27.24
N ARG A 459 33.26 -34.21 -26.56
CA ARG A 459 33.41 -35.58 -26.04
C ARG A 459 32.35 -36.54 -26.58
N LEU A 460 32.74 -37.78 -26.86
CA LEU A 460 31.85 -38.84 -27.37
C LEU A 460 30.83 -39.30 -26.31
N LEU A 461 29.60 -39.60 -26.74
CA LEU A 461 28.55 -40.23 -25.93
C LEU A 461 28.28 -41.70 -26.32
N GLN A 462 29.04 -42.21 -27.28
CA GLN A 462 28.95 -43.57 -27.80
C GLN A 462 30.36 -44.02 -28.21
N THR A 463 30.62 -45.32 -28.16
CA THR A 463 31.85 -45.91 -28.69
C THR A 463 31.91 -45.72 -30.21
N ASN A 464 33.09 -45.40 -30.74
CA ASN A 464 33.28 -45.21 -32.18
C ASN A 464 34.67 -45.72 -32.63
N GLY A 465 34.71 -46.91 -33.23
CA GLY A 465 35.96 -47.61 -33.49
C GLY A 465 36.67 -47.95 -32.17
N ASP A 466 37.95 -47.61 -32.08
CA ASP A 466 38.77 -47.81 -30.86
C ASP A 466 38.59 -46.70 -29.80
N MET A 467 37.83 -45.64 -30.11
CA MET A 467 37.57 -44.54 -29.18
C MET A 467 36.43 -44.89 -28.21
N ASP A 468 36.70 -44.75 -26.93
CA ASP A 468 35.73 -45.00 -25.86
C ASP A 468 34.81 -43.80 -25.58
N ILE A 469 33.78 -44.02 -24.76
CA ILE A 469 32.87 -42.97 -24.31
C ILE A 469 33.64 -41.93 -23.47
N PHE A 470 33.32 -40.65 -23.67
CA PHE A 470 33.98 -39.46 -23.10
C PHE A 470 35.36 -39.09 -23.67
N GLU A 471 35.89 -39.87 -24.62
CA GLU A 471 37.09 -39.46 -25.36
C GLU A 471 36.82 -38.25 -26.26
N ASN A 472 37.87 -37.46 -26.51
CA ASN A 472 37.83 -36.38 -27.51
C ASN A 472 37.67 -36.98 -28.91
N ILE A 473 36.87 -36.36 -29.79
CA ILE A 473 36.72 -36.82 -31.18
C ILE A 473 38.07 -36.75 -31.93
N VAL A 474 38.76 -35.62 -31.82
CA VAL A 474 40.14 -35.42 -32.25
C VAL A 474 40.89 -34.60 -31.21
N GLU A 475 42.22 -34.68 -31.17
CA GLU A 475 43.03 -33.94 -30.20
C GLU A 475 42.83 -32.42 -30.27
N THR A 476 42.61 -31.92 -31.50
CA THR A 476 42.34 -30.50 -31.82
C THR A 476 40.92 -30.04 -31.45
N SER A 477 40.01 -30.93 -31.01
CA SER A 477 38.64 -30.58 -30.61
C SER A 477 38.54 -29.87 -29.25
N THR A 478 39.47 -28.95 -28.97
CA THR A 478 39.55 -28.26 -27.68
C THR A 478 40.03 -26.82 -27.79
N VAL A 479 39.45 -25.93 -26.97
CA VAL A 479 40.02 -24.60 -26.68
C VAL A 479 40.88 -24.72 -25.43
N GLN A 480 42.14 -24.32 -25.53
CA GLN A 480 43.12 -24.40 -24.44
C GLN A 480 43.70 -23.03 -24.12
N ALA A 481 43.97 -22.76 -22.84
CA ALA A 481 44.62 -21.52 -22.38
C ALA A 481 46.05 -21.78 -21.90
N GLY A 482 46.96 -20.81 -22.02
CA GLY A 482 48.30 -20.95 -21.45
C GLY A 482 48.28 -21.21 -19.93
N PRO A 483 49.13 -22.10 -19.39
CA PRO A 483 49.19 -22.37 -17.96
C PRO A 483 49.64 -21.11 -17.16
N TYR A 484 49.19 -20.99 -15.90
CA TYR A 484 49.58 -19.95 -14.92
C TYR A 484 49.14 -18.49 -15.18
N THR A 485 47.93 -18.25 -15.71
CA THR A 485 47.42 -16.88 -15.87
C THR A 485 46.02 -16.69 -15.27
N GLN A 486 45.89 -15.91 -14.18
CA GLN A 486 44.60 -15.58 -13.54
C GLN A 486 43.57 -14.96 -14.51
N ARG A 487 44.04 -14.33 -15.59
CA ARG A 487 43.20 -13.75 -16.65
C ARG A 487 42.22 -14.77 -17.27
N TYR A 488 42.55 -16.06 -17.25
CA TYR A 488 41.77 -17.12 -17.89
C TYR A 488 40.77 -17.83 -16.96
N GLN A 489 40.46 -17.28 -15.79
CA GLN A 489 39.38 -17.79 -14.93
C GLN A 489 37.99 -17.54 -15.56
N HIS A 490 37.55 -18.47 -16.41
CA HIS A 490 36.23 -18.44 -17.02
C HIS A 490 35.14 -18.88 -16.02
N ASP A 491 34.04 -18.14 -16.00
CA ASP A 491 32.83 -18.43 -15.24
C ASP A 491 31.69 -18.68 -16.23
N PHE A 492 31.53 -19.93 -16.66
CA PHE A 492 30.51 -20.37 -17.60
C PHE A 492 29.13 -20.45 -16.94
N ARG A 493 28.14 -19.78 -17.54
CA ARG A 493 26.79 -19.66 -16.96
C ARG A 493 25.69 -20.30 -17.80
N TYR A 494 25.82 -20.30 -19.12
CA TYR A 494 24.81 -20.84 -20.01
C TYR A 494 25.43 -21.40 -21.29
N ALA A 495 24.84 -22.46 -21.85
CA ALA A 495 25.22 -23.03 -23.13
C ALA A 495 23.96 -23.48 -23.87
N PHE A 496 23.93 -23.28 -25.18
CA PHE A 496 22.78 -23.64 -26.01
C PHE A 496 23.19 -23.90 -27.45
N LYS A 497 22.28 -24.51 -28.21
CA LYS A 497 22.45 -24.84 -29.61
C LYS A 497 21.33 -24.18 -30.43
N HIS A 498 21.66 -23.56 -31.56
CA HIS A 498 20.69 -22.94 -32.45
C HIS A 498 21.19 -22.88 -33.89
N ARG A 499 20.36 -23.30 -34.86
CA ARG A 499 20.60 -23.25 -36.32
C ARG A 499 22.03 -23.67 -36.72
N GLY A 500 22.49 -24.84 -36.29
CA GLY A 500 23.80 -25.39 -36.69
C GLY A 500 25.00 -24.83 -35.94
N HIS A 501 24.78 -24.05 -34.88
CA HIS A 501 25.82 -23.44 -34.06
C HIS A 501 25.61 -23.73 -32.58
N VAL A 502 26.71 -23.84 -31.86
CA VAL A 502 26.79 -23.98 -30.41
C VAL A 502 27.30 -22.66 -29.81
N TYR A 503 26.68 -22.25 -28.70
CA TYR A 503 26.99 -21.01 -28.01
C TYR A 503 27.34 -21.27 -26.54
N PHE A 504 28.35 -20.55 -26.04
CA PHE A 504 28.74 -20.56 -24.63
C PHE A 504 28.76 -19.13 -24.09
N LEU A 505 28.12 -18.91 -22.94
CA LEU A 505 28.05 -17.61 -22.28
C LEU A 505 28.81 -17.67 -20.97
N PHE A 506 29.82 -16.81 -20.82
CA PHE A 506 30.72 -16.82 -19.67
C PHE A 506 31.24 -15.42 -19.32
N SER A 507 31.88 -15.30 -18.16
CA SER A 507 32.67 -14.12 -17.79
C SER A 507 34.13 -14.47 -17.54
N ARG A 508 35.06 -13.58 -17.94
CA ARG A 508 36.52 -13.69 -17.67
C ARG A 508 37.14 -12.32 -17.42
N MET A 509 38.37 -12.26 -16.91
CA MET A 509 39.06 -10.98 -16.66
C MET A 509 39.53 -10.34 -17.97
N ALA A 510 39.50 -8.99 -18.02
CA ALA A 510 39.89 -8.23 -19.21
C ALA A 510 41.41 -8.27 -19.49
N ASP A 511 42.24 -8.10 -18.46
CA ASP A 511 43.70 -7.95 -18.51
C ASP A 511 44.37 -8.47 -17.21
N LEU A 512 45.71 -8.54 -17.20
CA LEU A 512 46.51 -9.09 -16.07
C LEU A 512 46.44 -8.23 -14.80
N ASN A 513 46.20 -6.92 -14.94
CA ASN A 513 46.07 -5.96 -13.82
C ASN A 513 44.60 -5.68 -13.44
N GLY A 514 43.63 -6.20 -14.20
CA GLY A 514 42.25 -5.76 -14.13
C GLY A 514 41.42 -6.48 -13.09
N ASN A 515 40.95 -5.73 -12.09
CA ASN A 515 39.87 -6.14 -11.17
C ASN A 515 38.49 -6.31 -11.87
N ARG A 516 38.43 -6.27 -13.20
CA ARG A 516 37.18 -6.12 -13.96
C ARG A 516 36.87 -7.37 -14.80
N LYS A 517 35.80 -8.08 -14.42
CA LYS A 517 35.24 -9.19 -15.21
C LYS A 517 34.42 -8.66 -16.39
N LEU A 518 34.58 -9.23 -17.58
CA LEU A 518 33.80 -8.95 -18.78
C LEU A 518 33.04 -10.20 -19.21
N SER A 519 31.88 -10.01 -19.81
CA SER A 519 31.02 -11.10 -20.29
C SER A 519 31.20 -11.31 -21.79
N TYR A 520 31.25 -12.57 -22.20
CA TYR A 520 31.46 -12.98 -23.59
C TYR A 520 30.46 -14.06 -23.97
N VAL A 521 30.05 -14.03 -25.24
CA VAL A 521 29.39 -15.16 -25.91
C VAL A 521 30.35 -15.74 -26.94
N ALA A 522 30.73 -17.00 -26.79
CA ALA A 522 31.45 -17.75 -27.81
C ALA A 522 30.48 -18.48 -28.73
N ARG A 523 30.85 -18.59 -30.00
CA ARG A 523 30.12 -19.38 -31.01
C ARG A 523 31.07 -20.38 -31.67
N LEU A 524 30.55 -21.58 -31.94
CA LEU A 524 31.22 -22.67 -32.66
C LEU A 524 30.23 -23.32 -33.63
N CYS A 525 30.66 -23.74 -34.82
CA CYS A 525 29.83 -24.52 -35.74
C CYS A 525 29.67 -25.96 -35.24
N GLU A 526 28.47 -26.55 -35.39
CA GLU A 526 28.17 -27.89 -34.88
C GLU A 526 29.02 -29.01 -35.51
N ASN A 527 29.46 -28.86 -36.76
CA ASN A 527 30.23 -29.87 -37.49
C ASN A 527 31.74 -29.56 -37.56
N ASP A 528 32.22 -28.57 -36.81
CA ASP A 528 33.63 -28.21 -36.77
C ASP A 528 34.39 -29.00 -35.71
N GLN A 529 35.11 -30.03 -36.15
CA GLN A 529 35.89 -30.91 -35.27
C GLN A 529 37.21 -30.28 -34.80
N ASN A 530 37.71 -29.27 -35.53
CA ASN A 530 39.03 -28.67 -35.28
C ASN A 530 38.95 -27.31 -34.57
N TYR A 531 37.75 -26.83 -34.27
CA TYR A 531 37.49 -25.59 -33.56
C TYR A 531 37.93 -24.32 -34.30
N TYR A 532 38.08 -24.38 -35.62
CA TYR A 532 38.42 -23.21 -36.46
C TYR A 532 37.35 -22.12 -36.44
N SER A 533 36.10 -22.46 -36.15
CA SER A 533 34.96 -21.55 -36.05
C SER A 533 34.82 -20.86 -34.70
N TYR A 534 35.66 -21.20 -33.70
CA TYR A 534 35.52 -20.69 -32.34
C TYR A 534 35.86 -19.19 -32.27
N LEU A 535 34.83 -18.38 -32.02
CA LEU A 535 34.93 -16.92 -31.93
C LEU A 535 34.17 -16.36 -30.73
N GLU A 536 34.81 -15.52 -29.93
CA GLU A 536 34.24 -14.86 -28.75
C GLU A 536 33.82 -13.42 -29.04
N LEU A 537 32.57 -13.07 -28.74
CA LEU A 537 32.05 -11.71 -28.80
C LEU A 537 31.83 -11.14 -27.40
N GLN A 538 32.39 -9.96 -27.13
CA GLN A 538 32.13 -9.25 -25.87
C GLN A 538 30.69 -8.71 -25.82
N LEU A 539 30.00 -8.92 -24.69
CA LEU A 539 28.66 -8.39 -24.40
C LEU A 539 28.72 -7.34 -23.30
N ASN A 540 28.17 -6.15 -23.57
CA ASN A 540 28.13 -5.03 -22.63
C ASN A 540 26.68 -4.67 -22.29
N CYS A 541 26.28 -4.84 -21.03
CA CYS A 541 25.00 -4.34 -20.50
C CYS A 541 25.27 -3.03 -19.75
N ARG A 542 24.85 -1.86 -20.28
CA ARG A 542 25.23 -0.56 -19.71
C ARG A 542 24.16 0.53 -19.79
N ILE A 543 24.21 1.46 -18.84
CA ILE A 543 23.46 2.72 -18.84
C ILE A 543 24.48 3.87 -18.92
N GLY A 544 24.48 4.63 -20.01
CA GLY A 544 25.45 5.72 -20.22
C GLY A 544 26.90 5.22 -20.22
N THR A 545 27.82 6.04 -19.74
CA THR A 545 29.27 5.76 -19.73
C THR A 545 29.74 4.96 -18.50
N ASP A 546 29.15 5.19 -17.32
CA ASP A 546 29.72 4.70 -16.05
C ASP A 546 28.98 3.52 -15.40
N ASN A 547 27.70 3.27 -15.74
CA ASN A 547 26.90 2.21 -15.12
C ASN A 547 26.92 0.93 -15.97
N ILE A 548 28.00 0.14 -15.82
CA ILE A 548 28.22 -1.07 -16.60
C ILE A 548 28.00 -2.33 -15.74
N TYR A 549 27.10 -3.21 -16.19
CA TYR A 549 26.85 -4.54 -15.64
C TYR A 549 27.57 -5.56 -16.52
N ASN A 550 28.75 -6.01 -16.08
CA ASN A 550 29.72 -6.72 -16.92
C ASN A 550 29.92 -8.19 -16.54
N LYS A 551 29.23 -8.69 -15.51
CA LYS A 551 29.32 -10.10 -15.08
C LYS A 551 27.97 -10.81 -15.21
N VAL A 552 27.82 -11.66 -16.22
CA VAL A 552 26.63 -12.46 -16.46
C VAL A 552 26.40 -13.47 -15.32
N GLN A 553 25.13 -13.67 -14.95
CA GLN A 553 24.70 -14.58 -13.88
C GLN A 553 23.88 -15.75 -14.41
N ALA A 554 22.93 -15.46 -15.29
CA ALA A 554 22.07 -16.44 -15.95
C ALA A 554 21.57 -15.88 -17.27
N ALA A 555 21.12 -16.76 -18.16
CA ALA A 555 20.50 -16.38 -19.40
C ALA A 555 19.44 -17.39 -19.85
N TYR A 556 18.56 -16.94 -20.72
CA TYR A 556 17.48 -17.72 -21.32
C TYR A 556 17.30 -17.29 -22.78
N LEU A 557 17.14 -18.25 -23.69
CA LEU A 557 16.96 -18.00 -25.12
C LEU A 557 15.53 -18.33 -25.51
N THR A 558 14.80 -17.37 -26.07
CA THR A 558 13.44 -17.59 -26.60
C THR A 558 13.06 -16.49 -27.61
N SER A 559 11.95 -16.67 -28.32
CA SER A 559 11.37 -15.60 -29.15
C SER A 559 10.86 -14.45 -28.27
N PRO A 560 10.97 -13.19 -28.73
CA PRO A 560 10.56 -12.02 -27.95
C PRO A 560 9.06 -11.70 -28.05
N GLY A 561 8.26 -12.43 -28.83
CA GLY A 561 6.86 -12.05 -29.11
C GLY A 561 6.74 -10.78 -29.95
N GLN A 562 5.59 -10.62 -30.61
CA GLN A 562 5.39 -9.57 -31.63
C GLN A 562 5.54 -8.15 -31.07
N ILE A 563 4.98 -7.87 -29.88
CA ILE A 563 4.98 -6.52 -29.28
C ILE A 563 6.39 -6.07 -28.91
N LEU A 564 7.19 -6.94 -28.31
CA LEU A 564 8.56 -6.61 -27.95
C LEU A 564 9.47 -6.59 -29.18
N ALA A 565 9.25 -7.47 -30.16
CA ALA A 565 9.99 -7.46 -31.43
C ALA A 565 9.87 -6.11 -32.15
N GLN A 566 8.66 -5.54 -32.22
CA GLN A 566 8.42 -4.22 -32.81
C GLN A 566 9.16 -3.11 -32.05
N ASN A 567 9.16 -3.14 -30.72
CA ASN A 567 9.87 -2.14 -29.91
C ASN A 567 11.39 -2.24 -30.00
N LEU A 568 11.94 -3.46 -30.10
CA LEU A 568 13.37 -3.68 -30.29
C LEU A 568 13.84 -3.28 -31.70
N SER A 569 12.92 -3.12 -32.65
CA SER A 569 13.18 -2.82 -34.06
C SER A 569 13.41 -1.34 -34.36
N SER A 570 13.72 -0.49 -33.36
CA SER A 570 14.01 0.95 -33.59
C SER A 570 15.20 1.20 -34.53
N ASN A 571 15.99 0.17 -34.87
CA ASN A 571 17.13 0.19 -35.80
C ASN A 571 17.01 -0.80 -36.98
N GLY A 572 15.80 -1.28 -37.32
CA GLY A 572 15.54 -2.23 -38.41
C GLY A 572 14.66 -3.40 -37.98
N SER A 573 13.90 -3.98 -38.91
CA SER A 573 12.96 -5.07 -38.65
C SER A 573 13.68 -6.33 -38.15
N LEU A 574 13.50 -6.67 -36.86
CA LEU A 574 13.78 -8.01 -36.39
C LEU A 574 12.74 -8.96 -37.00
N PRO A 575 13.15 -10.02 -37.71
CA PRO A 575 12.21 -11.05 -38.18
C PRO A 575 11.41 -11.62 -37.00
N GLU A 576 10.12 -11.92 -37.19
CA GLU A 576 9.26 -12.48 -36.11
C GLU A 576 9.83 -13.79 -35.50
N ASP A 577 10.63 -14.52 -36.28
CA ASP A 577 11.30 -15.77 -35.88
C ASP A 577 12.68 -15.58 -35.22
N ASP A 578 13.16 -14.35 -35.03
CA ASP A 578 14.47 -14.14 -34.41
C ASP A 578 14.44 -14.43 -32.91
N MET A 579 15.45 -15.14 -32.43
CA MET A 579 15.60 -15.46 -31.01
C MET A 579 16.29 -14.31 -30.29
N VAL A 580 15.89 -14.06 -29.04
CA VAL A 580 16.53 -13.07 -28.18
C VAL A 580 17.15 -13.77 -26.97
N LEU A 581 18.41 -13.44 -26.69
CA LEU A 581 19.12 -13.86 -25.48
C LEU A 581 18.80 -12.88 -24.36
N PHE A 582 17.97 -13.31 -23.41
CA PHE A 582 17.67 -12.59 -22.19
C PHE A 582 18.71 -12.96 -21.14
N ALA A 583 19.49 -11.99 -20.67
CA ALA A 583 20.61 -12.26 -19.77
C ALA A 583 20.63 -11.31 -18.59
N VAL A 584 20.86 -11.87 -17.41
CA VAL A 584 21.00 -11.13 -16.16
C VAL A 584 22.47 -10.88 -15.89
N PHE A 585 22.83 -9.62 -15.65
CA PHE A 585 24.18 -9.16 -15.36
C PHE A 585 24.24 -8.53 -13.98
N SER A 586 25.39 -8.63 -13.35
CA SER A 586 25.73 -7.98 -12.08
C SER A 586 26.89 -7.02 -12.28
N LYS A 587 27.00 -6.02 -11.39
CA LYS A 587 28.23 -5.23 -11.26
C LYS A 587 29.31 -6.06 -10.56
N ALA A 588 30.55 -5.94 -11.01
CA ALA A 588 31.65 -6.76 -10.49
C ALA A 588 31.85 -6.65 -8.96
N ASP A 589 31.68 -5.45 -8.39
CA ASP A 589 31.99 -5.15 -6.97
C ASP A 589 30.76 -4.87 -6.10
N ARG A 590 29.55 -4.94 -6.68
CA ARG A 590 28.31 -4.55 -6.00
C ARG A 590 27.16 -5.51 -6.33
N PRO A 591 26.18 -5.67 -5.42
CA PRO A 591 25.04 -6.55 -5.67
C PRO A 591 24.07 -6.01 -6.73
N ASP A 592 24.26 -4.79 -7.24
CA ASP A 592 23.44 -4.21 -8.32
C ASP A 592 23.44 -5.12 -9.55
N SER A 593 22.24 -5.37 -10.06
CA SER A 593 22.01 -6.27 -11.19
C SER A 593 21.04 -5.67 -12.21
N ALA A 594 21.12 -6.19 -13.43
CA ALA A 594 20.31 -5.74 -14.56
C ALA A 594 19.92 -6.89 -15.47
N LEU A 595 18.75 -6.78 -16.09
CA LEU A 595 18.30 -7.64 -17.19
C LEU A 595 18.56 -6.92 -18.50
N CYS A 596 19.32 -7.54 -19.40
CA CYS A 596 19.60 -7.06 -20.75
C CYS A 596 19.12 -8.08 -21.80
N MET A 597 18.87 -7.58 -23.01
CA MET A 597 18.37 -8.38 -24.13
C MET A 597 19.30 -8.22 -25.33
N PHE A 598 19.68 -9.33 -25.95
CA PHE A 598 20.55 -9.34 -27.12
C PHE A 598 19.91 -10.19 -28.23
N PRO A 599 19.44 -9.58 -29.33
CA PRO A 599 18.95 -10.34 -30.48
C PRO A 599 20.06 -11.25 -31.03
N LEU A 600 19.73 -12.52 -31.26
CA LEU A 600 20.70 -13.50 -31.72
C LEU A 600 21.17 -13.19 -33.15
N SER A 601 20.31 -12.61 -34.00
CA SER A 601 20.71 -12.03 -35.28
C SER A 601 21.81 -10.98 -35.15
N SER A 602 21.75 -10.11 -34.13
CA SER A 602 22.75 -9.07 -33.88
C SER A 602 24.07 -9.66 -33.39
N ILE A 603 24.03 -10.67 -32.52
CA ILE A 603 25.22 -11.43 -32.11
C ILE A 603 25.86 -12.08 -33.34
N ASN A 604 25.07 -12.79 -34.15
CA ASN A 604 25.56 -13.49 -35.32
C ASN A 604 26.12 -12.54 -36.39
N ARG A 605 25.45 -11.42 -36.63
CA ARG A 605 25.92 -10.36 -37.54
C ARG A 605 27.26 -9.81 -37.05
N ARG A 606 27.39 -9.48 -35.76
CA ARG A 606 28.63 -8.91 -35.22
C ARG A 606 29.81 -9.88 -35.26
N LEU A 607 29.57 -11.16 -34.97
CA LEU A 607 30.56 -12.23 -35.13
C LEU A 607 30.97 -12.39 -36.61
N LYS A 608 30.00 -12.31 -37.53
CA LYS A 608 30.26 -12.37 -38.97
C LYS A 608 31.10 -11.19 -39.44
N GLU A 609 30.74 -9.97 -39.06
CA GLU A 609 31.50 -8.73 -39.36
C GLU A 609 32.94 -8.81 -38.85
N ALA A 610 33.15 -9.33 -37.63
CA ALA A 610 34.47 -9.49 -37.06
C ALA A 610 35.33 -10.50 -37.82
N LEU A 611 34.73 -11.63 -38.22
CA LEU A 611 35.40 -12.64 -39.02
C LEU A 611 35.70 -12.13 -40.43
N GLU A 612 34.74 -11.49 -41.09
CA GLU A 612 34.92 -10.86 -42.41
C GLU A 612 36.04 -9.81 -42.40
N SER A 613 36.15 -9.02 -41.33
CA SER A 613 37.24 -8.04 -41.16
C SER A 613 38.63 -8.70 -41.07
N CYS A 614 38.73 -9.87 -40.45
CA CYS A 614 39.97 -10.66 -40.44
C CYS A 614 40.33 -11.18 -41.84
N TYR A 615 39.34 -11.68 -42.60
CA TYR A 615 39.56 -12.10 -44.00
C TYR A 615 39.88 -10.95 -44.96
N LYS A 616 39.41 -9.73 -44.67
CA LYS A 616 39.69 -8.51 -45.46
C LYS A 616 41.01 -7.84 -45.12
N GLU A 617 41.73 -8.30 -44.11
CA GLU A 617 43.01 -7.73 -43.69
C GLU A 617 42.85 -6.25 -43.24
N GLU A 618 41.80 -5.92 -42.51
CA GLU A 618 41.65 -4.57 -41.95
C GLU A 618 42.51 -4.42 -40.68
N TYR A 619 43.57 -3.62 -40.77
CA TYR A 619 44.49 -3.33 -39.66
C TYR A 619 44.38 -1.87 -39.18
N VAL A 620 44.57 -1.66 -37.87
CA VAL A 620 44.72 -0.35 -37.23
C VAL A 620 45.96 -0.39 -36.33
N ASN A 621 46.93 0.50 -36.56
CA ASN A 621 48.21 0.54 -35.84
C ASN A 621 48.91 -0.84 -35.77
N ASP A 622 49.09 -1.49 -36.93
CA ASP A 622 49.71 -2.83 -37.08
C ASP A 622 49.05 -3.96 -36.29
N LYS A 623 47.78 -3.79 -35.89
CA LYS A 623 46.96 -4.84 -35.24
C LYS A 623 45.66 -5.06 -36.01
N PRO A 624 45.14 -6.29 -36.07
CA PRO A 624 43.85 -6.53 -36.71
C PRO A 624 42.77 -5.68 -36.02
N LYS A 625 41.95 -5.02 -36.82
CA LYS A 625 40.94 -4.05 -36.36
C LYS A 625 39.86 -4.69 -35.49
N ALA A 626 39.38 -5.87 -35.89
CA ALA A 626 38.19 -6.47 -35.28
C ALA A 626 38.46 -7.62 -34.31
N VAL A 627 39.57 -8.35 -34.46
CA VAL A 627 39.83 -9.59 -33.73
C VAL A 627 41.23 -9.65 -33.14
N PHE A 628 41.40 -10.45 -32.08
CA PHE A 628 42.69 -10.80 -31.50
C PHE A 628 42.66 -12.26 -31.02
N SER A 629 43.84 -12.87 -30.83
CA SER A 629 43.95 -14.19 -30.20
C SER A 629 44.00 -14.06 -28.67
N PRO A 630 43.00 -14.57 -27.91
CA PRO A 630 42.94 -14.36 -26.47
C PRO A 630 43.86 -15.28 -25.65
N TYR A 631 44.28 -16.42 -26.19
CA TYR A 631 44.97 -17.48 -25.43
C TYR A 631 46.44 -17.69 -25.79
N THR A 632 46.96 -16.94 -26.76
CA THR A 632 48.37 -17.02 -27.19
C THR A 632 49.15 -15.77 -26.79
N SER A 633 50.34 -15.95 -26.22
CA SER A 633 51.28 -14.88 -25.88
C SER A 633 52.14 -14.43 -27.07
N LYS A 634 52.16 -15.21 -28.16
CA LYS A 634 52.92 -14.89 -29.37
C LYS A 634 52.20 -13.82 -30.19
N THR A 635 52.94 -12.82 -30.64
CA THR A 635 52.53 -11.80 -31.63
C THR A 635 52.53 -12.39 -33.05
N GLU A 636 51.92 -13.56 -33.24
CA GLU A 636 51.74 -14.09 -34.59
C GLU A 636 50.69 -13.25 -35.33
N GLU A 637 50.90 -13.02 -36.62
CA GLU A 637 49.95 -12.33 -37.51
C GLU A 637 48.61 -13.08 -37.51
N VAL A 638 47.66 -12.62 -36.67
CA VAL A 638 46.36 -13.27 -36.41
C VAL A 638 45.51 -13.41 -37.68
N CYS A 639 45.73 -12.56 -38.69
CA CYS A 639 45.01 -12.57 -39.96
C CYS A 639 46.01 -12.52 -41.14
N LYS A 640 46.46 -13.68 -41.63
CA LYS A 640 47.45 -13.76 -42.72
C LYS A 640 46.87 -13.37 -44.10
N PRO A 641 47.66 -12.75 -44.98
CA PRO A 641 47.17 -12.22 -46.24
C PRO A 641 46.83 -13.30 -47.28
N LYS A 642 45.69 -13.16 -47.98
CA LYS A 642 45.34 -14.01 -49.15
C LYS A 642 44.57 -13.24 -50.23
N ARG A 643 44.99 -13.38 -51.49
CA ARG A 643 44.25 -12.87 -52.67
C ARG A 643 42.91 -13.61 -52.82
N ASN A 644 41.84 -12.85 -53.11
CA ASN A 644 40.46 -13.30 -53.42
C ASN A 644 39.53 -13.61 -52.22
N TYR A 645 39.26 -12.61 -51.36
CA TYR A 645 38.55 -12.77 -50.08
C TYR A 645 37.06 -13.20 -50.18
N THR A 646 36.31 -12.72 -51.18
CA THR A 646 34.84 -12.94 -51.24
C THR A 646 34.46 -14.40 -51.49
N SER A 647 35.25 -15.13 -52.30
CA SER A 647 35.05 -16.55 -52.54
C SER A 647 35.52 -17.42 -51.37
N ILE A 648 36.58 -17.01 -50.67
CA ILE A 648 37.11 -17.71 -49.49
C ILE A 648 36.13 -17.63 -48.32
N PHE A 649 35.58 -16.45 -48.02
CA PHE A 649 34.65 -16.30 -46.91
C PHE A 649 33.37 -17.14 -47.10
N ASN A 650 32.81 -17.16 -48.31
CA ASN A 650 31.62 -17.95 -48.62
C ASN A 650 31.90 -19.47 -48.55
N ASN A 651 33.12 -19.91 -48.87
CA ASN A 651 33.52 -21.31 -48.82
C ASN A 651 33.96 -21.77 -47.42
N TYR A 652 34.37 -20.86 -46.53
CA TYR A 652 34.92 -21.15 -45.19
C TYR A 652 34.24 -20.35 -44.08
N ALA A 653 32.91 -20.28 -44.09
CA ALA A 653 32.14 -19.54 -43.09
C ALA A 653 32.31 -20.05 -41.64
N CYS A 654 32.71 -21.31 -41.46
CA CYS A 654 33.05 -21.93 -40.17
C CYS A 654 34.56 -21.92 -39.89
N GLY A 655 35.29 -20.95 -40.45
CA GLY A 655 36.74 -20.88 -40.28
C GLY A 655 37.49 -21.94 -41.08
N ALA A 656 38.82 -21.88 -41.01
CA ALA A 656 39.72 -22.79 -41.72
C ALA A 656 41.06 -22.90 -40.99
N GLU A 657 41.86 -23.91 -41.33
CA GLU A 657 43.16 -24.22 -40.72
C GLU A 657 44.17 -23.06 -40.72
N PHE A 658 44.08 -22.17 -41.71
CA PHE A 658 44.99 -21.02 -41.82
C PHE A 658 44.62 -19.85 -40.89
N LEU A 659 43.46 -19.87 -40.25
CA LEU A 659 43.12 -18.93 -39.18
C LEU A 659 43.62 -19.48 -37.84
N PRO A 660 44.11 -18.62 -36.92
CA PRO A 660 44.40 -19.05 -35.57
C PRO A 660 43.15 -19.65 -34.93
N SER A 661 43.30 -20.84 -34.33
CA SER A 661 42.22 -21.42 -33.53
C SER A 661 42.04 -20.61 -32.25
N SER A 662 40.78 -20.27 -31.96
CA SER A 662 40.33 -19.33 -30.93
C SER A 662 40.60 -17.85 -31.22
N LEU A 663 39.55 -17.15 -31.66
CA LEU A 663 39.56 -15.70 -31.87
C LEU A 663 38.61 -15.00 -30.88
N ALA A 664 38.88 -13.74 -30.57
CA ALA A 664 38.00 -12.88 -29.78
C ALA A 664 37.88 -11.48 -30.40
N THR A 665 36.71 -10.84 -30.27
CA THR A 665 36.48 -9.49 -30.79
C THR A 665 37.16 -8.42 -29.94
N THR A 666 37.71 -7.38 -30.57
CA THR A 666 38.19 -6.17 -29.87
C THR A 666 37.05 -5.42 -29.17
N VAL A 667 37.39 -4.53 -28.22
CA VAL A 667 36.40 -3.79 -27.40
C VAL A 667 35.49 -2.91 -28.26
N GLU A 668 35.99 -2.39 -29.39
CA GLU A 668 35.23 -1.59 -30.36
C GLU A 668 34.13 -2.41 -31.06
N TYR A 669 34.34 -3.73 -31.17
CA TYR A 669 33.36 -4.67 -31.72
C TYR A 669 32.40 -5.23 -30.67
N ALA A 670 32.52 -4.85 -29.40
CA ALA A 670 31.63 -5.31 -28.34
C ALA A 670 30.15 -4.94 -28.62
N LEU A 671 29.26 -5.90 -28.43
CA LEU A 671 27.83 -5.68 -28.60
C LEU A 671 27.25 -5.10 -27.31
N SER A 672 26.72 -3.89 -27.39
CA SER A 672 26.13 -3.19 -26.24
C SER A 672 24.61 -3.26 -26.25
N SER A 673 24.00 -3.44 -25.08
CA SER A 673 22.55 -3.38 -24.86
C SER A 673 22.24 -2.52 -23.64
N THR A 674 21.16 -1.75 -23.71
CA THR A 674 20.63 -1.00 -22.57
C THR A 674 19.79 -1.94 -21.70
N PRO A 675 19.94 -1.90 -20.36
CA PRO A 675 19.16 -2.76 -19.49
C PRO A 675 17.69 -2.37 -19.49
N VAL A 676 16.82 -3.38 -19.62
CA VAL A 676 15.36 -3.20 -19.58
C VAL A 676 14.85 -3.12 -18.15
N TYR A 677 15.55 -3.75 -17.21
CA TYR A 677 15.23 -3.73 -15.78
C TYR A 677 16.51 -3.68 -14.96
N THR A 678 16.52 -2.89 -13.89
CA THR A 678 17.65 -2.80 -12.95
C THR A 678 17.18 -2.92 -11.50
N ARG A 679 18.02 -3.49 -10.64
CA ARG A 679 17.74 -3.68 -9.22
C ARG A 679 19.02 -3.51 -8.40
N LYS A 680 18.91 -2.90 -7.22
CA LYS A 680 20.02 -2.74 -6.26
C LYS A 680 20.40 -4.01 -5.48
N SER A 681 19.86 -5.16 -5.89
CA SER A 681 20.12 -6.46 -5.28
C SER A 681 20.35 -7.50 -6.37
N MET A 682 21.00 -8.60 -5.99
CA MET A 682 21.47 -9.58 -6.93
C MET A 682 20.32 -10.36 -7.58
N LEU A 683 20.28 -10.35 -8.90
CA LEU A 683 19.41 -11.19 -9.71
C LEU A 683 20.20 -12.45 -10.10
N THR A 684 19.60 -13.62 -9.96
CA THR A 684 20.33 -14.90 -9.98
C THR A 684 19.93 -15.85 -11.11
N SER A 685 18.70 -15.73 -11.61
CA SER A 685 18.17 -16.58 -12.68
C SER A 685 17.15 -15.84 -13.53
N VAL A 686 16.90 -16.34 -14.74
CA VAL A 686 15.90 -15.79 -15.65
C VAL A 686 15.27 -16.92 -16.48
N ALA A 687 13.96 -16.86 -16.65
CA ALA A 687 13.20 -17.62 -17.64
C ALA A 687 12.18 -16.69 -18.30
N VAL A 688 11.91 -16.89 -19.59
CA VAL A 688 11.04 -15.99 -20.36
C VAL A 688 10.02 -16.78 -21.15
N SER A 689 8.80 -16.27 -21.19
CA SER A 689 7.67 -16.85 -21.92
C SER A 689 6.91 -15.77 -22.68
N VAL A 690 6.27 -16.17 -23.77
CA VAL A 690 5.41 -15.31 -24.58
C VAL A 690 3.96 -15.74 -24.43
N VAL A 691 3.07 -14.80 -24.08
CA VAL A 691 1.63 -15.01 -23.93
C VAL A 691 0.87 -13.93 -24.70
N ASN A 692 -0.03 -14.30 -25.62
CA ASN A 692 -0.80 -13.35 -26.43
C ASN A 692 0.08 -12.24 -27.05
N ASN A 693 1.19 -12.63 -27.69
CA ASN A 693 2.22 -11.74 -28.28
C ASN A 693 2.95 -10.79 -27.30
N ASN A 694 2.71 -10.94 -26.00
CA ASN A 694 3.38 -10.20 -24.92
C ASN A 694 4.44 -11.06 -24.25
N THR A 695 5.51 -10.42 -23.76
CA THR A 695 6.65 -11.13 -23.18
C THR A 695 6.73 -10.93 -21.69
N VAL A 696 6.84 -12.04 -20.96
CA VAL A 696 6.93 -12.06 -19.51
C VAL A 696 8.24 -12.73 -19.10
N ALA A 697 9.06 -12.00 -18.34
CA ALA A 697 10.27 -12.53 -17.73
C ALA A 697 10.03 -12.87 -16.25
N PHE A 698 10.46 -14.06 -15.87
CA PHE A 698 10.53 -14.55 -14.50
C PHE A 698 11.98 -14.45 -14.06
N VAL A 699 12.25 -13.66 -13.01
CA VAL A 699 13.62 -13.35 -12.59
C VAL A 699 13.84 -13.71 -11.14
N GLY A 700 14.73 -14.65 -10.88
CA GLY A 700 15.11 -15.08 -9.54
C GLY A 700 16.02 -14.09 -8.83
N THR A 701 15.97 -14.11 -7.50
CA THR A 701 16.69 -13.17 -6.64
C THR A 701 17.55 -13.90 -5.62
N ASN A 702 18.50 -13.18 -5.04
CA ASN A 702 19.30 -13.70 -3.92
C ASN A 702 18.52 -13.95 -2.62
N MET A 703 17.26 -13.54 -2.54
CA MET A 703 16.36 -13.83 -1.41
C MET A 703 15.45 -15.05 -1.67
N GLY A 704 15.63 -15.75 -2.79
CA GLY A 704 14.80 -16.91 -3.17
C GLY A 704 13.45 -16.52 -3.80
N GLU A 705 13.14 -15.23 -3.93
CA GLU A 705 11.94 -14.76 -4.62
C GLU A 705 12.11 -14.86 -6.14
N VAL A 706 10.99 -15.05 -6.85
CA VAL A 706 10.92 -14.95 -8.32
C VAL A 706 10.00 -13.80 -8.71
N LEU A 707 10.55 -12.77 -9.35
CA LEU A 707 9.79 -11.63 -9.87
C LEU A 707 9.10 -11.97 -11.19
N LYS A 708 7.89 -11.46 -11.40
CA LYS A 708 7.17 -11.49 -12.68
C LYS A 708 7.22 -10.10 -13.32
N ILE A 709 7.82 -10.02 -14.50
CA ILE A 709 8.12 -8.75 -15.19
C ILE A 709 7.51 -8.78 -16.59
N HIS A 710 6.64 -7.83 -16.91
CA HIS A 710 6.10 -7.65 -18.26
C HIS A 710 7.02 -6.75 -19.09
N LEU A 711 7.39 -7.20 -20.30
CA LEU A 711 8.35 -6.53 -21.18
C LEU A 711 7.63 -6.04 -22.46
N THR A 712 7.40 -4.73 -22.57
CA THR A 712 6.71 -4.08 -23.70
C THR A 712 7.45 -2.85 -24.23
N GLY A 713 8.75 -2.74 -23.95
CA GLY A 713 9.60 -1.57 -24.20
C GLY A 713 10.10 -0.92 -22.89
N HIS A 714 9.29 -1.00 -21.84
CA HIS A 714 9.68 -0.78 -20.45
C HIS A 714 9.42 -2.07 -19.65
N ALA A 715 10.04 -2.19 -18.47
CA ALA A 715 9.85 -3.34 -17.59
C ALA A 715 8.94 -3.00 -16.41
N ASP A 716 7.79 -3.66 -16.33
CA ASP A 716 6.83 -3.50 -15.25
C ASP A 716 6.76 -4.76 -14.39
N VAL A 717 7.17 -4.62 -13.12
CA VAL A 717 7.03 -5.70 -12.12
C VAL A 717 5.61 -5.67 -11.59
N TYR A 718 4.81 -6.67 -11.94
CA TYR A 718 3.39 -6.75 -11.53
C TYR A 718 3.12 -7.80 -10.45
N GLY A 719 4.07 -8.72 -10.22
CA GLY A 719 3.91 -9.78 -9.23
C GLY A 719 5.23 -10.43 -8.83
N LYS A 720 5.15 -11.29 -7.82
CA LYS A 720 6.26 -12.13 -7.39
C LYS A 720 5.75 -13.43 -6.76
N PHE A 721 6.52 -14.50 -6.91
CA PHE A 721 6.39 -15.69 -6.08
C PHE A 721 7.24 -15.50 -4.82
N PRO A 722 6.67 -15.68 -3.62
CA PRO A 722 7.43 -15.54 -2.38
C PRO A 722 8.50 -16.63 -2.29
N GLY A 723 9.71 -16.23 -1.89
CA GLY A 723 10.77 -17.15 -1.50
C GLY A 723 10.86 -17.27 0.01
N ASP A 724 11.31 -18.41 0.51
CA ASP A 724 11.78 -18.51 1.89
C ASP A 724 13.25 -18.08 1.93
N SER A 725 13.56 -17.00 2.66
CA SER A 725 14.94 -16.54 2.84
C SER A 725 15.84 -17.60 3.48
N ALA A 726 15.28 -18.56 4.24
CA ALA A 726 16.02 -19.68 4.80
C ALA A 726 16.47 -20.69 3.73
N ASP A 727 15.74 -20.77 2.60
CA ASP A 727 16.06 -21.67 1.48
C ASP A 727 17.15 -21.10 0.55
N GLY A 728 17.58 -19.85 0.78
CA GLY A 728 18.68 -19.20 0.07
C GLY A 728 18.32 -18.66 -1.33
N PRO A 729 19.32 -18.29 -2.15
CA PRO A 729 19.10 -17.66 -3.44
C PRO A 729 18.41 -18.61 -4.43
N ALA A 730 17.60 -18.05 -5.34
CA ALA A 730 17.06 -18.82 -6.46
C ALA A 730 18.23 -19.25 -7.37
N ASN A 731 18.35 -20.56 -7.61
CA ASN A 731 19.35 -21.17 -8.47
C ASN A 731 19.13 -20.74 -9.94
N LYS A 732 20.19 -20.80 -10.76
CA LYS A 732 20.17 -20.54 -12.21
C LYS A 732 19.21 -21.47 -12.97
N SER A 733 18.88 -22.64 -12.40
CA SER A 733 17.92 -23.59 -12.97
C SER A 733 16.47 -23.14 -12.77
N MET A 734 15.92 -22.48 -13.78
CA MET A 734 14.53 -22.07 -13.90
C MET A 734 14.03 -22.38 -15.31
N PHE A 735 12.93 -23.13 -15.43
CA PHE A 735 12.39 -23.59 -16.71
C PHE A 735 10.89 -23.89 -16.61
N PHE A 736 10.20 -23.92 -17.75
CA PHE A 736 8.76 -24.19 -17.80
C PHE A 736 8.47 -25.68 -18.03
N ASP A 737 7.25 -26.12 -17.73
CA ASP A 737 6.74 -27.39 -18.25
C ASP A 737 6.47 -27.31 -19.76
N SER A 738 6.18 -28.46 -20.37
CA SER A 738 5.93 -28.56 -21.82
C SER A 738 4.72 -27.75 -22.29
N SER A 739 3.72 -27.51 -21.43
CA SER A 739 2.56 -26.67 -21.75
C SER A 739 2.78 -25.17 -21.47
N MET A 740 3.92 -24.80 -20.87
CA MET A 740 4.25 -23.44 -20.44
C MET A 740 3.24 -22.86 -19.42
N ASP A 741 2.49 -23.74 -18.74
CA ASP A 741 1.49 -23.35 -17.73
C ASP A 741 2.10 -23.30 -16.32
N HIS A 742 3.23 -23.99 -16.10
CA HIS A 742 3.94 -24.03 -14.83
C HIS A 742 5.40 -23.66 -15.01
N LEU A 743 5.94 -22.99 -13.98
CA LEU A 743 7.35 -22.67 -13.84
C LEU A 743 7.95 -23.55 -12.74
N TYR A 744 9.04 -24.23 -13.05
CA TYR A 744 9.91 -24.84 -12.06
C TYR A 744 11.04 -23.89 -11.73
N PHE A 745 11.25 -23.65 -10.44
CA PHE A 745 12.43 -22.95 -9.96
C PHE A 745 12.97 -23.64 -8.72
N THR A 746 14.28 -23.48 -8.53
CA THR A 746 15.03 -24.20 -7.50
C THR A 746 15.71 -23.19 -6.59
N THR A 747 15.78 -23.47 -5.30
CA THR A 747 16.59 -22.75 -4.31
C THR A 747 17.77 -23.64 -3.88
N LEU A 748 18.36 -23.47 -2.70
CA LEU A 748 19.53 -24.27 -2.29
C LEU A 748 19.20 -25.76 -2.12
N LYS A 749 18.02 -26.10 -1.58
CA LYS A 749 17.65 -27.49 -1.25
C LYS A 749 16.24 -27.88 -1.70
N LYS A 750 15.57 -27.02 -2.46
CA LYS A 750 14.17 -27.21 -2.80
C LYS A 750 13.91 -26.86 -4.25
N ILE A 751 13.10 -27.67 -4.92
CA ILE A 751 12.50 -27.35 -6.21
C ILE A 751 10.98 -27.18 -6.02
N THR A 752 10.42 -26.15 -6.65
CA THR A 752 9.00 -25.80 -6.53
C THR A 752 8.39 -25.63 -7.92
N LYS A 753 7.20 -26.20 -8.12
CA LYS A 753 6.38 -26.03 -9.32
C LYS A 753 5.25 -25.04 -9.02
N VAL A 754 5.26 -23.90 -9.71
CA VAL A 754 4.24 -22.85 -9.52
C VAL A 754 3.49 -22.59 -10.83
N PRO A 755 2.17 -22.36 -10.80
CA PRO A 755 1.44 -21.95 -11.99
C PRO A 755 1.91 -20.55 -12.39
N VAL A 756 2.08 -20.31 -13.69
CA VAL A 756 2.54 -18.99 -14.18
C VAL A 756 1.53 -17.87 -13.89
N GLN A 757 0.28 -18.20 -13.59
CA GLN A 757 -0.82 -17.27 -13.32
C GLN A 757 -1.83 -17.87 -12.34
N ALA A 758 -2.67 -17.02 -11.75
CA ALA A 758 -3.77 -17.44 -10.88
C ALA A 758 -5.05 -16.60 -11.09
N CYS A 759 -5.43 -16.37 -12.35
CA CYS A 759 -6.55 -15.54 -12.78
C CYS A 759 -7.86 -15.94 -12.07
N GLU A 760 -8.16 -17.24 -11.99
CA GLU A 760 -9.40 -17.77 -11.42
C GLU A 760 -9.61 -17.43 -9.93
N GLN A 761 -8.55 -17.02 -9.22
CA GLN A 761 -8.67 -16.56 -7.84
C GLN A 761 -9.42 -15.22 -7.72
N LYS A 762 -9.58 -14.48 -8.82
CA LYS A 762 -10.29 -13.19 -8.85
C LYS A 762 -11.71 -13.37 -9.36
N LYS A 763 -12.67 -12.91 -8.55
CA LYS A 763 -14.10 -13.15 -8.75
C LYS A 763 -14.85 -11.95 -9.32
N ASP A 764 -14.19 -10.81 -9.47
CA ASP A 764 -14.77 -9.59 -10.01
C ASP A 764 -13.81 -8.94 -11.01
N CYS A 765 -14.36 -8.17 -11.94
CA CYS A 765 -13.56 -7.55 -12.99
C CYS A 765 -12.46 -6.66 -12.40
N HIS A 766 -12.78 -5.83 -11.41
CA HIS A 766 -11.81 -4.89 -10.85
C HIS A 766 -10.64 -5.62 -10.20
N SER A 767 -10.89 -6.66 -9.39
CA SER A 767 -9.82 -7.45 -8.80
C SER A 767 -9.04 -8.25 -9.85
N CYS A 768 -9.67 -8.70 -10.93
CA CYS A 768 -9.01 -9.35 -12.06
C CYS A 768 -8.02 -8.41 -12.75
N VAL A 769 -8.48 -7.24 -13.18
CA VAL A 769 -7.66 -6.32 -13.98
C VAL A 769 -6.60 -5.59 -13.15
N ASN A 770 -6.85 -5.35 -11.86
CA ASN A 770 -5.88 -4.72 -10.95
C ASN A 770 -4.62 -5.56 -10.71
N GLN A 771 -4.62 -6.86 -11.05
CA GLN A 771 -3.41 -7.69 -10.98
C GLN A 771 -2.35 -7.29 -12.01
N ARG A 772 -2.77 -6.64 -13.10
CA ARG A 772 -1.91 -6.30 -14.25
C ARG A 772 -1.14 -7.50 -14.80
N ASP A 773 -1.71 -8.69 -14.66
CA ASP A 773 -1.07 -9.94 -15.08
C ASP A 773 -1.35 -10.18 -16.57
N PRO A 774 -0.34 -10.20 -17.47
CA PRO A 774 -0.55 -10.35 -18.91
C PRO A 774 -1.24 -11.65 -19.32
N TYR A 775 -1.22 -12.68 -18.47
CA TYR A 775 -1.94 -13.93 -18.70
C TYR A 775 -3.44 -13.81 -18.46
N CYS A 776 -3.88 -12.82 -17.69
CA CYS A 776 -5.23 -12.69 -17.18
C CYS A 776 -6.04 -11.62 -17.90
N GLY A 777 -7.36 -11.85 -17.91
CA GLY A 777 -8.35 -10.86 -18.34
C GLY A 777 -9.74 -11.29 -17.92
N TRP A 778 -10.65 -10.33 -17.92
CA TRP A 778 -12.04 -10.56 -17.52
C TRP A 778 -12.85 -11.03 -18.72
N CYS A 779 -13.34 -12.27 -18.68
CA CYS A 779 -14.26 -12.80 -19.69
C CYS A 779 -15.66 -12.27 -19.38
N VAL A 780 -16.05 -11.19 -20.07
CA VAL A 780 -17.25 -10.38 -19.75
C VAL A 780 -18.52 -11.23 -19.74
N LEU A 781 -18.66 -12.09 -20.76
CA LEU A 781 -19.84 -12.92 -20.96
C LEU A 781 -19.89 -14.12 -20.02
N GLU A 782 -18.77 -14.50 -19.40
CA GLU A 782 -18.74 -15.62 -18.46
C GLU A 782 -18.67 -15.16 -16.99
N GLY A 783 -18.49 -13.85 -16.75
CA GLY A 783 -18.41 -13.27 -15.41
C GLY A 783 -17.24 -13.80 -14.57
N ARG A 784 -16.12 -14.15 -15.21
CA ARG A 784 -14.95 -14.73 -14.53
C ARG A 784 -13.63 -14.25 -15.11
N CYS A 785 -12.59 -14.26 -14.26
CA CYS A 785 -11.23 -13.93 -14.64
C CYS A 785 -10.51 -15.16 -15.17
N THR A 786 -10.04 -15.14 -16.42
CA THR A 786 -9.50 -16.31 -17.12
C THR A 786 -8.30 -15.94 -17.98
N ARG A 787 -7.61 -16.96 -18.52
CA ARG A 787 -6.76 -16.76 -19.68
C ARG A 787 -7.60 -16.54 -20.94
N LYS A 788 -7.01 -15.88 -21.94
CA LYS A 788 -7.69 -15.62 -23.21
C LYS A 788 -8.19 -16.91 -23.88
N LYS A 789 -7.35 -17.96 -23.91
CA LYS A 789 -7.68 -19.30 -24.46
C LYS A 789 -8.82 -20.02 -23.73
N GLU A 790 -9.11 -19.64 -22.48
CA GLU A 790 -10.16 -20.24 -21.64
C GLU A 790 -11.48 -19.48 -21.71
N CYS A 791 -11.50 -18.30 -22.36
CA CYS A 791 -12.71 -17.52 -22.63
C CYS A 791 -13.25 -17.89 -24.01
N SER A 792 -14.45 -18.48 -24.07
CA SER A 792 -15.06 -19.03 -25.29
C SER A 792 -15.04 -18.06 -26.48
N ARG A 793 -15.37 -16.79 -26.23
CA ARG A 793 -15.40 -15.69 -27.21
C ARG A 793 -14.23 -14.72 -27.04
N GLY A 794 -13.10 -15.17 -26.47
CA GLY A 794 -11.99 -14.30 -26.09
C GLY A 794 -11.28 -13.58 -27.24
N GLU A 795 -11.45 -14.04 -28.49
CA GLU A 795 -10.94 -13.37 -29.69
C GLU A 795 -11.80 -12.20 -30.17
N GLU A 796 -13.05 -12.12 -29.72
CA GLU A 796 -13.93 -11.03 -30.10
C GLU A 796 -13.59 -9.73 -29.37
N LYS A 797 -13.88 -8.61 -30.05
CA LYS A 797 -13.65 -7.29 -29.47
C LYS A 797 -14.50 -7.12 -28.20
N ASP A 798 -13.85 -6.64 -27.14
CA ASP A 798 -14.46 -6.33 -25.84
C ASP A 798 -15.03 -7.54 -25.07
N ALA A 799 -14.88 -8.77 -25.56
CA ALA A 799 -15.34 -9.98 -24.87
C ALA A 799 -14.39 -10.44 -23.75
N TRP A 800 -13.08 -10.20 -23.93
CA TRP A 800 -12.06 -10.47 -22.93
C TRP A 800 -11.24 -9.21 -22.62
N LEU A 801 -11.44 -8.65 -21.43
CA LEU A 801 -10.80 -7.40 -21.02
C LEU A 801 -9.44 -7.70 -20.40
N TRP A 802 -8.38 -7.42 -21.15
CA TRP A 802 -7.00 -7.71 -20.75
C TRP A 802 -6.60 -6.97 -19.48
N SER A 803 -6.05 -7.71 -18.50
CA SER A 803 -5.77 -7.17 -17.16
C SER A 803 -4.85 -5.95 -17.15
N PRO A 804 -3.70 -5.93 -17.85
CA PRO A 804 -2.81 -4.76 -17.89
C PRO A 804 -3.47 -3.43 -18.29
N ASN A 805 -4.54 -3.46 -19.11
CA ASN A 805 -5.27 -2.25 -19.49
C ASN A 805 -6.08 -1.62 -18.34
N GLN A 806 -6.32 -2.36 -17.25
CA GLN A 806 -7.05 -1.89 -16.07
C GLN A 806 -8.45 -1.32 -16.38
N LYS A 807 -9.09 -1.83 -17.44
CA LYS A 807 -10.44 -1.43 -17.85
C LYS A 807 -11.44 -2.52 -17.51
N CYS A 808 -12.56 -2.11 -16.94
CA CYS A 808 -13.69 -2.98 -16.66
C CYS A 808 -14.94 -2.48 -17.38
N ILE A 809 -15.86 -3.41 -17.61
CA ILE A 809 -17.22 -3.10 -18.03
C ILE A 809 -17.92 -2.30 -16.93
N ALA A 810 -18.50 -1.17 -17.30
CA ALA A 810 -19.20 -0.28 -16.38
C ALA A 810 -20.35 0.45 -17.08
N ILE A 811 -21.38 0.79 -16.30
CA ILE A 811 -22.43 1.72 -16.74
C ILE A 811 -21.82 3.12 -16.82
N GLN A 812 -21.80 3.70 -18.02
CA GLN A 812 -21.26 5.04 -18.27
C GLN A 812 -22.31 6.13 -18.03
N SER A 813 -23.53 5.91 -18.53
CA SER A 813 -24.62 6.88 -18.40
C SER A 813 -25.99 6.23 -18.57
N PHE A 814 -27.01 6.95 -18.11
CA PHE A 814 -28.42 6.64 -18.33
C PHE A 814 -29.09 7.77 -19.12
N HIS A 815 -30.00 7.42 -20.03
CA HIS A 815 -30.79 8.38 -20.80
C HIS A 815 -32.28 8.04 -20.68
N PRO A 816 -33.09 8.87 -19.98
CA PRO A 816 -32.69 10.06 -19.22
C PRO A 816 -31.87 9.71 -17.96
N PRO A 817 -31.06 10.65 -17.41
CA PRO A 817 -30.18 10.39 -16.26
C PRO A 817 -30.92 10.18 -14.93
N SER A 818 -32.18 10.59 -14.85
CA SER A 818 -33.06 10.38 -13.70
C SER A 818 -34.52 10.44 -14.15
N PHE A 819 -35.43 9.99 -13.29
CA PHE A 819 -36.86 9.96 -13.60
C PHE A 819 -37.72 10.27 -12.36
N SER A 820 -38.96 10.73 -12.55
CA SER A 820 -39.89 10.97 -11.43
C SER A 820 -40.32 9.64 -10.80
N CYS A 821 -40.41 9.60 -9.47
CA CYS A 821 -40.94 8.46 -8.73
C CYS A 821 -42.44 8.18 -9.00
N LYS A 822 -43.16 9.08 -9.68
CA LYS A 822 -44.59 8.95 -10.00
C LYS A 822 -44.87 8.45 -11.41
N LYS A 823 -43.86 8.39 -12.27
CA LYS A 823 -44.00 8.06 -13.69
C LYS A 823 -43.26 6.76 -14.01
N THR A 824 -43.73 6.03 -15.01
CA THR A 824 -43.07 4.83 -15.55
C THR A 824 -42.72 5.04 -17.02
N LYS A 825 -41.50 4.66 -17.42
CA LYS A 825 -41.04 4.68 -18.82
C LYS A 825 -39.87 3.71 -18.99
N GLU A 826 -39.31 3.68 -20.19
CA GLU A 826 -38.05 3.03 -20.49
C GLU A 826 -36.85 3.95 -20.24
N VAL A 827 -35.72 3.35 -19.88
CA VAL A 827 -34.42 4.01 -19.78
C VAL A 827 -33.43 3.33 -20.73
N LYS A 828 -32.64 4.13 -21.43
CA LYS A 828 -31.49 3.63 -22.22
C LYS A 828 -30.24 3.69 -21.35
N ILE A 829 -29.51 2.60 -21.28
CA ILE A 829 -28.32 2.43 -20.45
C ILE A 829 -27.12 2.25 -21.36
N ASN A 830 -26.15 3.14 -21.26
CA ASN A 830 -24.90 3.06 -22.00
C ASN A 830 -23.86 2.31 -21.16
N VAL A 831 -23.39 1.16 -21.66
CA VAL A 831 -22.44 0.29 -20.99
C VAL A 831 -21.21 0.13 -21.86
N LEU A 832 -20.03 0.40 -21.31
CA LEU A 832 -18.78 0.26 -22.04
C LEU A 832 -17.67 -0.33 -21.17
N PRO A 833 -16.76 -1.14 -21.76
CA PRO A 833 -16.89 -1.77 -23.07
C PRO A 833 -17.95 -2.90 -23.04
N LEU A 834 -18.76 -3.05 -24.10
CA LEU A 834 -19.80 -4.07 -24.23
C LEU A 834 -19.56 -4.93 -25.50
N PRO A 835 -19.35 -6.25 -25.39
CA PRO A 835 -19.19 -7.12 -26.54
C PRO A 835 -20.50 -7.30 -27.33
N SER A 836 -20.42 -7.86 -28.53
CA SER A 836 -21.59 -8.17 -29.35
C SER A 836 -22.50 -9.19 -28.65
N ILE A 837 -23.78 -8.89 -28.49
CA ILE A 837 -24.79 -9.75 -27.85
C ILE A 837 -25.72 -10.26 -28.95
N VAL A 838 -25.70 -11.57 -29.22
CA VAL A 838 -26.45 -12.17 -30.33
C VAL A 838 -27.57 -13.07 -29.81
N ASN A 839 -27.23 -14.14 -29.09
CA ASN A 839 -28.18 -15.15 -28.61
C ASN A 839 -28.41 -15.10 -27.09
N ASP A 840 -27.75 -14.20 -26.37
CA ASP A 840 -27.81 -14.13 -24.92
C ASP A 840 -28.95 -13.23 -24.45
N GLU A 841 -29.71 -13.68 -23.44
CA GLU A 841 -30.79 -12.88 -22.85
C GLU A 841 -30.24 -11.93 -21.78
N LEU A 842 -30.44 -10.63 -21.97
CA LEU A 842 -30.13 -9.60 -20.98
C LEU A 842 -31.37 -9.21 -20.15
N LYS A 843 -31.15 -8.96 -18.87
CA LYS A 843 -32.14 -8.44 -17.92
C LYS A 843 -31.58 -7.26 -17.15
N CYS A 844 -32.41 -6.26 -16.91
CA CYS A 844 -32.12 -5.18 -15.98
C CYS A 844 -32.85 -5.41 -14.67
N VAL A 845 -32.13 -5.33 -13.55
CA VAL A 845 -32.68 -5.46 -12.21
C VAL A 845 -32.52 -4.12 -11.49
N PHE A 846 -33.63 -3.49 -11.13
CA PHE A 846 -33.70 -2.24 -10.37
C PHE A 846 -34.20 -2.53 -8.96
N GLY A 847 -33.30 -2.64 -7.99
CA GLY A 847 -33.64 -3.14 -6.65
C GLY A 847 -34.17 -4.57 -6.73
N ASP A 848 -35.46 -4.75 -6.46
CA ASP A 848 -36.16 -6.05 -6.53
C ASP A 848 -36.99 -6.22 -7.82
N PHE A 849 -37.05 -5.20 -8.68
CA PHE A 849 -37.81 -5.23 -9.94
C PHE A 849 -36.95 -5.72 -11.11
N GLU A 850 -37.42 -6.71 -11.85
CA GLU A 850 -36.75 -7.25 -13.04
C GLU A 850 -37.48 -6.87 -14.34
N SER A 851 -36.72 -6.47 -15.36
CA SER A 851 -37.23 -6.21 -16.71
C SER A 851 -36.36 -6.86 -17.78
N LYS A 852 -36.99 -7.30 -18.88
CA LYS A 852 -36.26 -7.76 -20.07
C LYS A 852 -35.54 -6.58 -20.71
N ALA A 853 -34.30 -6.79 -21.10
CA ALA A 853 -33.50 -5.77 -21.76
C ALA A 853 -33.50 -5.98 -23.28
N VAL A 854 -33.69 -4.91 -24.04
CA VAL A 854 -33.65 -4.92 -25.50
C VAL A 854 -32.42 -4.14 -25.95
N MET A 855 -31.60 -4.75 -26.81
CA MET A 855 -30.47 -4.06 -27.42
C MET A 855 -30.97 -3.13 -28.53
N ASN A 856 -30.67 -1.84 -28.41
CA ASN A 856 -30.90 -0.86 -29.48
C ASN A 856 -29.56 -0.20 -29.84
N ASN A 857 -29.03 -0.52 -31.02
CA ASN A 857 -27.65 -0.21 -31.43
C ASN A 857 -26.59 -0.79 -30.46
N ARG A 858 -26.08 0.01 -29.51
CA ARG A 858 -25.12 -0.38 -28.45
C ARG A 858 -25.59 0.03 -27.04
N GLU A 859 -26.84 0.47 -26.92
CA GLU A 859 -27.45 0.83 -25.65
C GLU A 859 -28.44 -0.26 -25.23
N ILE A 860 -28.51 -0.48 -23.93
CA ILE A 860 -29.42 -1.45 -23.32
C ILE A 860 -30.69 -0.70 -22.93
N VAL A 861 -31.84 -1.06 -23.49
CA VAL A 861 -33.13 -0.44 -23.18
C VAL A 861 -33.90 -1.31 -22.20
N CYS A 862 -34.31 -0.74 -21.07
CA CYS A 862 -35.01 -1.44 -20.00
C CYS A 862 -36.20 -0.66 -19.48
N ALA A 863 -37.26 -1.37 -19.09
CA ALA A 863 -38.42 -0.77 -18.43
C ALA A 863 -38.07 -0.39 -16.97
N LEU A 864 -38.56 0.76 -16.50
CA LEU A 864 -38.42 1.17 -15.10
C LEU A 864 -39.53 0.54 -14.22
N PRO A 865 -39.29 0.38 -12.90
CA PRO A 865 -40.29 -0.13 -11.96
C PRO A 865 -41.55 0.73 -11.90
N ASN A 866 -42.67 0.14 -11.46
CA ASN A 866 -43.88 0.91 -11.18
C ASN A 866 -43.69 1.80 -9.94
N PRO A 867 -44.45 2.91 -9.78
CA PRO A 867 -44.29 3.83 -8.65
C PRO A 867 -44.46 3.18 -7.27
N VAL A 868 -45.22 2.07 -7.22
CA VAL A 868 -45.46 1.28 -5.99
C VAL A 868 -44.22 0.49 -5.56
N ASP A 869 -43.38 0.10 -6.53
CA ASP A 869 -42.19 -0.73 -6.32
C ASP A 869 -40.93 0.13 -6.08
N ILE A 870 -41.01 1.45 -6.30
CA ILE A 870 -39.92 2.38 -6.03
C ILE A 870 -39.86 2.67 -4.52
N PRO A 871 -38.69 2.50 -3.86
CA PRO A 871 -38.56 2.78 -2.43
C PRO A 871 -38.91 4.24 -2.10
N PRO A 872 -39.46 4.52 -0.90
CA PRO A 872 -39.86 5.86 -0.51
C PRO A 872 -38.66 6.81 -0.42
N THR A 873 -38.85 8.07 -0.86
CA THR A 873 -37.84 9.12 -0.77
C THR A 873 -37.47 9.39 0.70
N PRO A 874 -36.18 9.33 1.09
CA PRO A 874 -35.74 9.65 2.45
C PRO A 874 -36.09 11.08 2.86
N GLU A 875 -36.40 11.32 4.14
CA GLU A 875 -36.80 12.65 4.63
C GLU A 875 -35.74 13.75 4.42
N THR A 876 -34.46 13.38 4.35
CA THR A 876 -33.34 14.32 4.18
C THR A 876 -33.00 14.62 2.72
N GLN A 877 -33.69 14.01 1.76
CA GLN A 877 -33.37 14.08 0.33
C GLN A 877 -34.64 14.30 -0.50
N ASP A 878 -34.45 14.71 -1.74
CA ASP A 878 -35.51 14.92 -2.73
C ASP A 878 -35.50 13.84 -3.84
N PHE A 879 -34.65 12.81 -3.69
CA PHE A 879 -34.57 11.64 -4.56
C PHE A 879 -34.26 10.36 -3.78
N VAL A 880 -34.43 9.22 -4.44
CA VAL A 880 -33.99 7.89 -3.98
C VAL A 880 -33.09 7.27 -5.05
N ALA A 881 -31.94 6.74 -4.63
CA ALA A 881 -31.03 5.99 -5.50
C ALA A 881 -31.35 4.50 -5.40
N VAL A 882 -31.70 3.88 -6.53
CA VAL A 882 -32.03 2.46 -6.63
C VAL A 882 -30.85 1.74 -7.30
N PRO A 883 -30.33 0.66 -6.71
CA PRO A 883 -29.25 -0.11 -7.32
C PRO A 883 -29.73 -0.77 -8.62
N VAL A 884 -28.93 -0.66 -9.66
CA VAL A 884 -29.19 -1.27 -10.97
C VAL A 884 -28.16 -2.33 -11.25
N LYS A 885 -28.60 -3.51 -11.69
CA LYS A 885 -27.74 -4.59 -12.16
C LYS A 885 -28.14 -5.02 -13.56
N ILE A 886 -27.15 -5.35 -14.37
CA ILE A 886 -27.36 -5.94 -15.68
C ILE A 886 -26.95 -7.40 -15.57
N ILE A 887 -27.91 -8.30 -15.78
CA ILE A 887 -27.75 -9.74 -15.64
C ILE A 887 -27.89 -10.39 -17.01
N MET A 888 -26.99 -11.31 -17.31
CA MET A 888 -27.02 -12.11 -18.54
C MET A 888 -27.32 -13.58 -18.22
N ASN A 889 -28.17 -14.22 -19.02
CA ASN A 889 -28.56 -15.62 -18.91
C ASN A 889 -28.99 -16.01 -17.46
N SER A 890 -29.64 -15.06 -16.78
CA SER A 890 -30.16 -15.11 -15.41
C SER A 890 -29.16 -15.27 -14.24
N ASN A 891 -27.88 -15.54 -14.49
CA ASN A 891 -26.91 -15.84 -13.41
C ASN A 891 -25.66 -14.94 -13.40
N ILE A 892 -25.34 -14.28 -14.51
CA ILE A 892 -24.07 -13.58 -14.68
C ILE A 892 -24.29 -12.08 -14.50
N GLU A 893 -23.81 -11.51 -13.39
CA GLU A 893 -23.79 -10.05 -13.19
C GLU A 893 -22.72 -9.44 -14.10
N VAL A 894 -23.15 -8.70 -15.13
CA VAL A 894 -22.27 -8.06 -16.12
C VAL A 894 -21.68 -6.77 -15.55
N THR A 895 -22.54 -5.90 -15.00
CA THR A 895 -22.16 -4.65 -14.34
C THR A 895 -23.29 -4.18 -13.43
N HIS A 896 -22.97 -3.30 -12.49
CA HIS A 896 -23.95 -2.60 -11.65
C HIS A 896 -23.72 -1.09 -11.63
N GLY A 897 -24.68 -0.36 -11.07
CA GLY A 897 -24.66 1.08 -10.85
C GLY A 897 -25.85 1.53 -10.01
N GLU A 898 -26.17 2.81 -10.05
CA GLU A 898 -27.30 3.38 -9.31
C GLU A 898 -28.11 4.31 -10.22
N TYR A 899 -29.44 4.18 -10.20
CA TYR A 899 -30.35 5.06 -10.92
C TYR A 899 -31.20 5.88 -9.95
N LYS A 900 -31.39 7.15 -10.26
CA LYS A 900 -32.02 8.12 -9.34
C LYS A 900 -33.47 8.38 -9.73
N PHE A 901 -34.37 8.18 -8.78
CA PHE A 901 -35.77 8.59 -8.88
C PHE A 901 -36.03 9.81 -8.00
N TYR A 902 -36.41 10.93 -8.60
CA TYR A 902 -36.69 12.18 -7.87
C TYR A 902 -38.16 12.32 -7.48
N ASN A 903 -38.42 13.14 -6.47
CA ASN A 903 -39.76 13.46 -6.00
C ASN A 903 -39.89 14.97 -5.74
N CYS A 904 -40.52 15.69 -6.67
CA CYS A 904 -40.71 17.14 -6.56
C CYS A 904 -41.45 17.57 -5.28
N ALA A 905 -42.37 16.75 -4.75
CA ALA A 905 -43.06 17.07 -3.51
C ALA A 905 -42.14 17.04 -2.27
N ALA A 906 -41.02 16.31 -2.34
CA ALA A 906 -40.03 16.24 -1.26
C ALA A 906 -39.09 17.46 -1.24
N VAL A 907 -38.89 18.15 -2.37
CA VAL A 907 -38.02 19.35 -2.48
C VAL A 907 -38.44 20.41 -1.46
N VAL A 908 -39.74 20.62 -1.31
CA VAL A 908 -40.34 21.63 -0.43
C VAL A 908 -40.13 21.33 1.05
N LYS A 909 -40.03 20.04 1.42
CA LYS A 909 -39.80 19.63 2.81
C LYS A 909 -38.41 20.04 3.32
N ASN A 910 -37.44 20.16 2.43
CA ASN A 910 -36.06 20.54 2.77
C ASN A 910 -35.85 22.06 2.79
N ALA A 911 -36.76 22.85 2.20
CA ALA A 911 -36.67 24.30 2.07
C ALA A 911 -37.95 24.99 2.56
N VAL A 912 -38.31 24.71 3.82
CA VAL A 912 -39.60 25.05 4.45
C VAL A 912 -39.89 26.57 4.49
N ASN A 913 -38.87 27.43 4.42
CA ASN A 913 -39.02 28.89 4.42
C ASN A 913 -39.06 29.51 3.01
N THR A 914 -38.71 28.74 1.98
CA THR A 914 -38.72 29.18 0.56
C THR A 914 -39.27 28.08 -0.34
N PRO A 915 -40.49 27.58 -0.06
CA PRO A 915 -41.08 26.42 -0.76
C PRO A 915 -41.22 26.60 -2.28
N CYS A 916 -41.62 27.78 -2.77
CA CYS A 916 -41.82 28.02 -4.20
C CYS A 916 -40.48 28.11 -4.95
N ILE A 917 -39.57 28.97 -4.49
CA ILE A 917 -38.23 29.17 -5.06
C ILE A 917 -37.49 27.83 -5.11
N ALA A 918 -37.51 27.05 -4.01
CA ALA A 918 -36.84 25.76 -3.97
C ALA A 918 -37.43 24.75 -4.97
N CYS A 919 -38.75 24.75 -5.16
CA CYS A 919 -39.41 23.91 -6.15
C CYS A 919 -38.95 24.24 -7.58
N VAL A 920 -39.08 25.52 -8.00
CA VAL A 920 -38.85 25.92 -9.39
C VAL A 920 -37.36 26.02 -9.76
N MET A 921 -36.48 26.17 -8.76
CA MET A 921 -35.02 26.11 -8.92
C MET A 921 -34.45 24.70 -8.75
N SER A 922 -35.31 23.68 -8.54
CA SER A 922 -34.86 22.31 -8.37
C SER A 922 -34.14 21.79 -9.62
N GLN A 923 -33.05 21.04 -9.40
CA GLN A 923 -32.32 20.36 -10.48
C GLN A 923 -33.18 19.34 -11.24
N TRP A 924 -34.33 18.94 -10.68
CA TRP A 924 -35.25 17.95 -11.28
C TRP A 924 -36.27 18.54 -12.26
N GLY A 925 -36.34 19.87 -12.37
CA GLY A 925 -37.30 20.54 -13.27
C GLY A 925 -38.74 20.52 -12.79
N CYS A 926 -38.94 20.75 -11.49
CA CYS A 926 -40.26 20.80 -10.88
C CYS A 926 -41.03 22.10 -11.18
N GLN A 927 -42.35 22.05 -10.97
CA GLN A 927 -43.26 23.18 -11.13
C GLN A 927 -44.09 23.43 -9.86
N TRP A 928 -44.36 24.70 -9.57
CA TRP A 928 -45.06 25.12 -8.35
C TRP A 928 -46.50 25.55 -8.64
N ASN A 929 -47.47 24.96 -7.95
CA ASN A 929 -48.86 25.38 -8.00
C ASN A 929 -49.16 26.38 -6.88
N THR A 930 -49.48 27.62 -7.26
CA THR A 930 -49.79 28.72 -6.34
C THR A 930 -51.13 28.59 -5.63
N GLN A 931 -52.11 27.86 -6.18
CA GLN A 931 -53.42 27.62 -5.54
C GLN A 931 -53.33 26.51 -4.49
N ASP A 932 -52.78 25.36 -4.87
CA ASP A 932 -52.70 24.19 -3.98
C ASP A 932 -51.54 24.27 -2.99
N HIS A 933 -50.56 25.15 -3.25
CA HIS A 933 -49.33 25.28 -2.49
C HIS A 933 -48.52 23.97 -2.51
N THR A 934 -48.37 23.39 -3.69
CA THR A 934 -47.72 22.10 -3.91
C THR A 934 -46.67 22.16 -5.01
N CYS A 935 -45.57 21.44 -4.81
CA CYS A 935 -44.56 21.20 -5.83
C CYS A 935 -44.82 19.86 -6.54
N SER A 936 -44.85 19.89 -7.86
CA SER A 936 -45.19 18.73 -8.70
C SER A 936 -44.23 18.59 -9.88
N ASP A 937 -44.26 17.43 -10.53
CA ASP A 937 -43.48 17.19 -11.75
C ASP A 937 -44.10 17.97 -12.92
N GLN A 938 -43.34 18.20 -13.98
CA GLN A 938 -43.84 18.89 -15.17
C GLN A 938 -44.94 18.05 -15.85
N ASP A 939 -46.16 18.58 -15.85
CA ASP A 939 -47.36 18.01 -16.50
C ASP A 939 -47.96 19.03 -17.48
N ALA A 940 -48.68 18.54 -18.49
CA ALA A 940 -49.11 19.31 -19.67
C ALA A 940 -50.28 20.31 -19.42
N ALA A 941 -50.81 20.40 -18.20
CA ALA A 941 -51.90 21.32 -17.89
C ALA A 941 -51.36 22.75 -17.75
N ALA A 942 -51.67 23.61 -18.73
CA ALA A 942 -51.35 25.04 -18.68
C ALA A 942 -52.44 25.77 -17.89
N ASP A 943 -52.27 25.89 -16.58
CA ASP A 943 -53.05 26.80 -15.74
C ASP A 943 -52.21 28.06 -15.40
N ASN A 944 -52.87 29.22 -15.31
CA ASN A 944 -52.28 30.48 -14.85
C ASN A 944 -51.83 30.45 -13.37
N SER A 945 -52.00 29.32 -12.68
CA SER A 945 -51.54 29.09 -11.32
C SER A 945 -50.23 28.36 -11.19
N ILE A 946 -49.65 27.91 -12.30
CA ILE A 946 -48.41 27.14 -12.32
C ILE A 946 -47.22 28.05 -12.65
N ILE A 947 -46.22 28.03 -11.78
CA ILE A 947 -44.92 28.65 -12.01
C ILE A 947 -43.95 27.56 -12.48
N LYS A 948 -43.36 27.76 -13.66
CA LYS A 948 -42.51 26.75 -14.30
C LYS A 948 -41.09 26.77 -13.75
N GLN A 949 -40.31 25.74 -14.10
CA GLN A 949 -38.89 25.67 -13.80
C GLN A 949 -38.19 26.97 -14.24
N ASN A 950 -37.23 27.42 -13.45
CA ASN A 950 -36.43 28.62 -13.70
C ASN A 950 -37.19 29.96 -13.65
N GLU A 951 -38.43 29.99 -13.15
CA GLU A 951 -39.22 31.23 -13.01
C GLU A 951 -39.35 31.72 -11.55
N SER A 952 -38.27 31.72 -10.76
CA SER A 952 -38.29 32.16 -9.35
C SER A 952 -38.81 33.58 -9.15
N ASP A 953 -38.65 34.44 -10.16
CA ASP A 953 -39.12 35.83 -10.09
C ASP A 953 -40.64 35.97 -10.00
N LYS A 954 -41.39 34.93 -10.40
CA LYS A 954 -42.86 34.87 -10.30
C LYS A 954 -43.32 34.29 -8.96
N CYS A 955 -42.42 33.78 -8.11
CA CYS A 955 -42.80 33.22 -6.81
C CYS A 955 -43.36 34.30 -5.86
N PRO A 956 -44.48 34.01 -5.15
CA PRO A 956 -44.96 34.84 -4.04
C PRO A 956 -43.93 34.83 -2.92
N GLN A 957 -43.39 36.01 -2.55
CA GLN A 957 -42.33 36.10 -1.54
C GLN A 957 -42.40 37.39 -0.71
N PHE A 958 -41.91 37.30 0.52
CA PHE A 958 -41.65 38.44 1.40
C PHE A 958 -40.16 38.77 1.40
N GLN A 959 -39.83 40.05 1.21
CA GLN A 959 -38.48 40.55 1.05
C GLN A 959 -38.29 41.91 1.75
N THR A 960 -37.04 42.38 1.82
CA THR A 960 -36.68 43.74 2.29
C THR A 960 -37.14 44.06 3.72
N LEU A 961 -36.45 43.50 4.72
CA LEU A 961 -36.73 43.75 6.14
C LEU A 961 -36.06 45.04 6.65
N LYS A 962 -36.81 45.89 7.38
CA LYS A 962 -36.31 47.11 8.05
C LYS A 962 -36.82 47.22 9.49
N PRO A 963 -35.97 47.54 10.49
CA PRO A 963 -34.52 47.75 10.39
C PRO A 963 -33.75 46.41 10.31
N SER A 964 -32.56 46.43 9.69
CA SER A 964 -31.70 45.24 9.52
C SER A 964 -30.91 44.85 10.79
N LEU A 965 -30.95 45.68 11.83
CA LEU A 965 -30.31 45.47 13.13
C LEU A 965 -31.35 45.57 14.24
N ILE A 966 -31.41 44.59 15.13
CA ILE A 966 -32.32 44.60 16.28
C ILE A 966 -31.54 44.34 17.60
N PRO A 967 -31.63 45.25 18.60
CA PRO A 967 -31.04 45.02 19.91
C PRO A 967 -31.76 43.91 20.70
N VAL A 968 -30.98 43.05 21.36
CA VAL A 968 -31.49 42.08 22.33
C VAL A 968 -32.07 42.79 23.55
N GLY A 969 -33.22 42.31 24.06
CA GLY A 969 -33.90 42.90 25.23
C GLY A 969 -34.72 44.15 24.96
N PHE A 970 -34.88 44.58 23.71
CA PHE A 970 -35.70 45.74 23.35
C PHE A 970 -36.65 45.39 22.19
N LYS A 971 -37.92 45.80 22.31
CA LYS A 971 -38.97 45.48 21.33
C LYS A 971 -38.90 46.45 20.15
N THR A 972 -38.33 46.01 19.03
CA THR A 972 -38.20 46.82 17.82
C THR A 972 -39.27 46.47 16.77
N PRO A 973 -40.11 47.43 16.33
CA PRO A 973 -41.05 47.21 15.23
C PRO A 973 -40.32 46.90 13.92
N ILE A 974 -40.83 45.92 13.17
CA ILE A 974 -40.24 45.44 11.91
C ILE A 974 -41.22 45.69 10.78
N THR A 975 -40.73 46.24 9.67
CA THR A 975 -41.49 46.45 8.43
C THR A 975 -40.85 45.68 7.28
N PHE A 976 -41.66 45.08 6.41
CA PHE A 976 -41.19 44.32 5.25
C PHE A 976 -42.17 44.41 4.06
N GLU A 977 -41.68 44.02 2.88
CA GLU A 977 -42.38 44.16 1.59
C GLU A 977 -42.76 42.78 1.03
N GLY A 978 -43.84 42.74 0.23
CA GLY A 978 -44.29 41.54 -0.46
C GLY A 978 -44.20 41.68 -1.98
N LYS A 979 -43.81 40.61 -2.67
CA LYS A 979 -43.74 40.52 -4.15
C LYS A 979 -44.63 39.35 -4.63
N ASN A 980 -45.37 39.56 -5.72
CA ASN A 980 -46.29 38.58 -6.33
C ASN A 980 -47.34 37.99 -5.37
N LEU A 981 -47.85 38.81 -4.44
CA LEU A 981 -48.83 38.39 -3.42
C LEU A 981 -50.29 38.56 -3.87
N ASP A 982 -50.57 38.80 -5.15
CA ASP A 982 -51.92 39.11 -5.63
C ASP A 982 -52.96 38.04 -5.28
N LYS A 983 -52.56 36.77 -5.26
CA LYS A 983 -53.41 35.63 -4.88
C LYS A 983 -53.61 35.46 -3.37
N TYR A 984 -52.90 36.24 -2.56
CA TYR A 984 -53.00 36.24 -1.09
C TYR A 984 -53.67 37.51 -0.56
N LYS A 985 -54.29 38.33 -1.43
CA LYS A 985 -55.07 39.51 -1.03
C LYS A 985 -56.23 39.09 -0.13
N GLY A 986 -56.40 39.78 1.00
CA GLY A 986 -57.45 39.50 1.99
C GLY A 986 -57.08 38.46 3.06
N LYS A 987 -55.91 37.81 2.96
CA LYS A 987 -55.42 36.88 3.99
C LYS A 987 -54.67 37.61 5.12
N THR A 988 -54.64 36.99 6.29
CA THR A 988 -53.83 37.44 7.43
C THR A 988 -52.58 36.59 7.58
N PHE A 989 -51.51 37.18 8.12
CA PHE A 989 -50.21 36.53 8.21
C PHE A 989 -49.65 36.58 9.63
N GLN A 990 -48.85 35.56 9.96
CA GLN A 990 -48.04 35.51 11.17
C GLN A 990 -46.56 35.37 10.82
N ILE A 991 -45.70 36.06 11.58
CA ILE A 991 -44.25 36.03 11.44
C ILE A 991 -43.62 35.29 12.63
N GLY A 992 -42.59 34.50 12.36
CA GLY A 992 -41.88 33.77 13.41
C GLY A 992 -40.43 33.47 13.05
N THR A 993 -39.67 33.02 14.04
CA THR A 993 -38.32 32.50 13.88
C THR A 993 -38.01 31.48 14.98
N GLU A 994 -36.89 30.76 14.87
CA GLU A 994 -36.46 29.74 15.83
C GLU A 994 -36.16 30.30 17.24
N LEU A 995 -35.89 31.60 17.36
CA LEU A 995 -35.64 32.29 18.63
C LEU A 995 -36.90 32.86 19.30
N MET A 996 -38.06 32.78 18.65
CA MET A 996 -39.34 33.25 19.20
C MET A 996 -40.09 32.11 19.87
N LYS A 997 -40.64 32.34 21.07
CA LYS A 997 -41.49 31.35 21.77
C LYS A 997 -42.90 31.30 21.21
N GLN A 998 -43.39 32.43 20.69
CA GLN A 998 -44.71 32.59 20.10
C GLN A 998 -44.54 33.36 18.79
N VAL A 999 -45.34 33.02 17.78
CA VAL A 999 -45.41 33.77 16.52
C VAL A 999 -46.09 35.11 16.74
N GLY A 1000 -45.74 36.10 15.92
CA GLY A 1000 -46.29 37.44 15.97
C GLY A 1000 -47.30 37.69 14.84
N ASP A 1001 -48.35 38.45 15.12
CA ASP A 1001 -49.31 38.85 14.10
C ASP A 1001 -48.76 39.99 13.23
N VAL A 1002 -49.05 39.93 11.93
CA VAL A 1002 -48.62 40.91 10.94
C VAL A 1002 -49.80 41.79 10.55
N THR A 1003 -49.63 43.11 10.65
CA THR A 1003 -50.60 44.10 10.17
C THR A 1003 -50.19 44.64 8.80
N THR A 1004 -51.17 44.88 7.93
CA THR A 1004 -50.93 45.36 6.56
C THR A 1004 -51.43 46.80 6.41
N MET A 1005 -50.56 47.71 5.98
CA MET A 1005 -50.88 49.11 5.67
C MET A 1005 -50.17 49.51 4.37
N ASP A 1006 -50.90 49.99 3.36
CA ASP A 1006 -50.38 50.52 2.09
C ASP A 1006 -49.28 49.67 1.43
N SER A 1007 -49.54 48.36 1.26
CA SER A 1007 -48.61 47.38 0.67
C SER A 1007 -47.33 47.10 1.46
N LYS A 1008 -47.24 47.59 2.72
CA LYS A 1008 -46.19 47.23 3.68
C LYS A 1008 -46.77 46.37 4.81
N PHE A 1009 -45.98 45.39 5.21
CA PHE A 1009 -46.31 44.46 6.29
C PHE A 1009 -45.53 44.85 7.54
N THR A 1010 -46.21 44.97 8.67
CA THR A 1010 -45.64 45.44 9.93
C THR A 1010 -45.84 44.41 11.02
N PHE A 1011 -44.77 44.15 11.76
CA PHE A 1011 -44.76 43.36 12.98
C PHE A 1011 -44.39 44.26 14.15
N ALA A 1012 -45.16 44.21 15.23
CA ALA A 1012 -44.96 45.07 16.41
C ALA A 1012 -43.62 44.86 17.14
N GLY A 1013 -42.85 43.83 16.78
CA GLY A 1013 -41.56 43.49 17.35
C GLY A 1013 -41.64 42.40 18.42
N TYR A 1014 -40.51 41.76 18.69
CA TYR A 1014 -40.36 40.73 19.72
C TYR A 1014 -39.15 41.05 20.58
N GLU A 1015 -39.26 40.79 21.89
CA GLU A 1015 -38.12 40.93 22.81
C GLU A 1015 -37.27 39.66 22.77
N PHE A 1016 -36.17 39.70 22.03
CA PHE A 1016 -35.25 38.57 21.91
C PHE A 1016 -34.36 38.42 23.14
N ALA A 1017 -34.03 37.17 23.49
CA ALA A 1017 -33.03 36.83 24.50
C ALA A 1017 -31.94 35.96 23.87
N TYR A 1018 -30.72 36.51 23.73
CA TYR A 1018 -29.57 35.81 23.14
C TYR A 1018 -28.25 36.36 23.71
N ASP A 1019 -27.38 35.49 24.21
CA ASP A 1019 -26.18 35.84 24.98
C ASP A 1019 -24.89 35.13 24.53
N LYS A 1020 -24.93 34.33 23.46
CA LYS A 1020 -23.78 33.50 23.05
C LYS A 1020 -22.72 34.24 22.25
N HIS A 1021 -23.14 35.17 21.38
CA HIS A 1021 -22.27 35.93 20.50
C HIS A 1021 -22.73 37.39 20.45
N PRO A 1022 -21.84 38.36 20.13
CA PRO A 1022 -22.21 39.77 19.99
C PRO A 1022 -23.27 40.02 18.90
N GLU A 1023 -23.24 39.21 17.83
CA GLU A 1023 -24.17 39.28 16.69
C GLU A 1023 -24.59 37.88 16.23
N VAL A 1024 -25.84 37.73 15.80
CA VAL A 1024 -26.37 36.51 15.17
C VAL A 1024 -27.35 36.85 14.05
N ASN A 1025 -27.20 36.17 12.92
CA ASN A 1025 -28.15 36.28 11.80
C ASN A 1025 -29.38 35.43 12.09
N VAL A 1026 -30.56 36.01 11.93
CA VAL A 1026 -31.84 35.38 12.20
C VAL A 1026 -32.74 35.51 10.99
N SER A 1027 -33.24 34.38 10.51
CA SER A 1027 -34.18 34.32 9.40
C SER A 1027 -35.60 34.23 9.94
N PHE A 1028 -36.50 35.06 9.41
CA PHE A 1028 -37.93 34.97 9.70
C PHE A 1028 -38.64 34.12 8.65
N TYR A 1029 -39.68 33.43 9.08
CA TYR A 1029 -40.67 32.84 8.20
C TYR A 1029 -42.00 33.58 8.35
N VAL A 1030 -42.76 33.66 7.27
CA VAL A 1030 -44.12 34.21 7.26
C VAL A 1030 -45.07 33.11 6.84
N LYS A 1031 -46.12 32.88 7.62
CA LYS A 1031 -47.15 31.89 7.34
C LYS A 1031 -48.53 32.53 7.28
N ASP A 1032 -49.40 31.93 6.48
CA ASP A 1032 -50.83 32.23 6.46
C ASP A 1032 -51.49 31.72 7.75
N THR A 1033 -52.27 32.57 8.42
CA THR A 1033 -52.91 32.25 9.71
C THR A 1033 -53.95 31.13 9.58
N GLU A 1034 -54.66 31.05 8.45
CA GLU A 1034 -55.75 30.07 8.28
C GLU A 1034 -55.22 28.70 7.84
N THR A 1035 -54.29 28.70 6.88
CA THR A 1035 -53.79 27.46 6.27
C THR A 1035 -52.51 26.94 6.91
N GLU A 1036 -51.87 27.72 7.79
CA GLU A 1036 -50.57 27.43 8.40
C GLU A 1036 -49.42 27.22 7.38
N LYS A 1037 -49.67 27.47 6.10
CA LYS A 1037 -48.70 27.33 5.01
C LYS A 1037 -47.72 28.49 5.01
N ARG A 1038 -46.41 28.20 4.89
CA ARG A 1038 -45.34 29.21 4.81
C ARG A 1038 -45.19 29.72 3.39
N ILE A 1039 -45.04 31.02 3.26
CA ILE A 1039 -44.75 31.68 1.97
C ILE A 1039 -43.25 31.99 1.94
N ASP A 1040 -42.67 32.04 0.75
CA ASP A 1040 -41.24 32.29 0.59
C ASP A 1040 -40.81 33.55 1.34
N SER A 1041 -39.84 33.42 2.21
CA SER A 1041 -39.36 34.51 3.05
C SER A 1041 -37.84 34.60 2.96
N THR A 1042 -37.36 35.72 2.45
CA THR A 1042 -35.94 36.09 2.42
C THR A 1042 -35.58 37.08 3.53
N LEU A 1043 -36.47 37.21 4.52
CA LEU A 1043 -36.35 38.16 5.62
C LEU A 1043 -35.25 37.72 6.60
N GLN A 1044 -34.15 38.47 6.61
CA GLN A 1044 -33.03 38.25 7.51
C GLN A 1044 -32.71 39.53 8.28
N VAL A 1045 -32.36 39.36 9.56
CA VAL A 1045 -31.94 40.44 10.45
C VAL A 1045 -30.71 40.01 11.23
N VAL A 1046 -29.91 40.98 11.67
CA VAL A 1046 -28.86 40.73 12.66
C VAL A 1046 -29.36 41.14 14.03
N LEU A 1047 -29.46 40.18 14.94
CA LEU A 1047 -29.63 40.49 16.36
C LEU A 1047 -28.28 40.81 16.97
N TYR A 1048 -28.19 41.88 17.75
CA TYR A 1048 -26.97 42.23 18.47
C TYR A 1048 -27.19 42.41 19.96
N ASN A 1049 -26.22 41.99 20.76
CA ASN A 1049 -26.23 42.15 22.21
C ASN A 1049 -25.06 43.04 22.65
N CYS A 1050 -25.37 44.20 23.23
CA CYS A 1050 -24.36 45.15 23.71
C CYS A 1050 -23.48 44.59 24.82
N SER A 1051 -24.02 43.69 25.67
CA SER A 1051 -23.32 43.16 26.85
C SER A 1051 -22.26 42.11 26.52
N VAL A 1052 -22.41 41.39 25.39
CA VAL A 1052 -21.54 40.27 25.04
C VAL A 1052 -20.23 40.79 24.45
N GLY A 1053 -19.11 40.53 25.12
CA GLY A 1053 -17.77 40.97 24.72
C GLY A 1053 -17.41 42.40 25.11
N ARG A 1054 -18.24 43.07 25.94
CA ARG A 1054 -18.02 44.45 26.42
C ARG A 1054 -18.23 44.54 27.93
N GLU A 1055 -17.30 43.95 28.67
CA GLU A 1055 -17.40 43.76 30.13
C GLU A 1055 -17.03 45.00 30.95
N ASP A 1056 -16.42 46.02 30.33
CA ASP A 1056 -16.06 47.27 31.01
C ASP A 1056 -16.51 48.52 30.21
N CYS A 1057 -16.46 49.68 30.88
CA CYS A 1057 -16.93 50.95 30.31
C CYS A 1057 -16.15 51.34 29.06
N SER A 1058 -14.83 51.12 29.05
CA SER A 1058 -13.99 51.46 27.89
C SER A 1058 -14.31 50.60 26.66
N LEU A 1059 -14.55 49.29 26.84
CA LEU A 1059 -14.97 48.37 25.77
C LEU A 1059 -16.36 48.71 25.26
N CYS A 1060 -17.26 49.16 26.15
CA CYS A 1060 -18.60 49.59 25.78
C CYS A 1060 -18.60 50.87 24.95
N LYS A 1061 -17.85 51.90 25.39
CA LYS A 1061 -17.73 53.17 24.67
C LYS A 1061 -16.95 53.04 23.36
N ASN A 1062 -16.15 51.98 23.20
CA ASN A 1062 -15.50 51.64 21.93
C ASN A 1062 -16.44 50.93 20.94
N ALA A 1063 -17.68 50.61 21.30
CA ALA A 1063 -18.63 50.01 20.37
C ALA A 1063 -18.92 50.94 19.18
N GLU A 1064 -19.11 50.36 17.99
CA GLU A 1064 -19.51 51.15 16.83
C GLU A 1064 -20.83 51.88 17.08
N THR A 1065 -20.90 53.14 16.66
CA THR A 1065 -22.03 54.04 16.91
C THR A 1065 -23.36 53.51 16.39
N LYS A 1066 -23.35 52.65 15.35
CA LYS A 1066 -24.54 52.01 14.78
C LYS A 1066 -25.31 51.11 15.76
N TYR A 1067 -24.64 50.58 16.79
CA TYR A 1067 -25.26 49.72 17.81
C TYR A 1067 -25.87 50.51 18.98
N LYS A 1068 -25.54 51.80 19.12
CA LYS A 1068 -25.99 52.66 20.24
C LYS A 1068 -25.84 51.99 21.62
N CYS A 1069 -24.73 51.28 21.83
CA CYS A 1069 -24.43 50.68 23.13
C CYS A 1069 -23.83 51.73 24.06
N VAL A 1070 -24.31 51.80 25.30
CA VAL A 1070 -23.85 52.73 26.33
C VAL A 1070 -23.55 51.99 27.63
N TRP A 1071 -22.60 52.50 28.41
CA TRP A 1071 -22.30 51.96 29.73
C TRP A 1071 -23.28 52.56 30.74
N CYS A 1072 -24.10 51.70 31.35
CA CYS A 1072 -25.17 52.17 32.23
C CYS A 1072 -24.72 52.21 33.69
N ASP A 1073 -24.88 53.36 34.34
CA ASP A 1073 -24.47 53.60 35.74
C ASP A 1073 -25.30 52.74 36.71
N THR A 1074 -26.59 52.53 36.40
CA THR A 1074 -27.51 51.78 37.27
C THR A 1074 -27.26 50.28 37.27
N THR A 1075 -26.95 49.69 36.10
CA THR A 1075 -26.73 48.24 35.95
C THR A 1075 -25.27 47.85 35.94
N GLN A 1076 -24.35 48.83 35.94
CA GLN A 1076 -22.90 48.64 35.83
C GLN A 1076 -22.52 47.69 34.68
N SER A 1077 -23.20 47.83 33.53
CA SER A 1077 -23.02 46.97 32.35
C SER A 1077 -23.26 47.71 31.04
N CYS A 1078 -22.75 47.15 29.94
CA CYS A 1078 -22.94 47.68 28.59
C CYS A 1078 -24.30 47.23 28.02
N ILE A 1079 -25.23 48.16 27.85
CA ILE A 1079 -26.59 47.89 27.33
C ILE A 1079 -26.97 48.86 26.22
N TYR A 1080 -28.07 48.58 25.53
CA TYR A 1080 -28.62 49.47 24.51
C TYR A 1080 -29.09 50.80 25.13
N SER A 1081 -28.85 51.93 24.47
CA SER A 1081 -29.11 53.27 25.01
C SER A 1081 -30.51 53.48 25.60
N GLU A 1082 -31.54 52.99 24.91
CA GLU A 1082 -32.94 53.11 25.35
C GLU A 1082 -33.29 52.25 26.58
N LEU A 1083 -32.44 51.27 26.92
CA LEU A 1083 -32.60 50.45 28.12
C LEU A 1083 -31.88 51.05 29.34
N CYS A 1084 -31.09 52.11 29.16
CA CYS A 1084 -30.33 52.73 30.23
C CYS A 1084 -31.00 53.99 30.78
N SER A 1085 -31.30 54.00 32.07
CA SER A 1085 -31.91 55.17 32.74
C SER A 1085 -30.92 56.33 32.96
N LYS A 1086 -29.63 56.04 33.10
CA LYS A 1086 -28.57 57.04 33.30
C LYS A 1086 -27.23 56.55 32.74
N GLU A 1087 -26.76 57.21 31.69
CA GLU A 1087 -25.46 56.92 31.07
C GLU A 1087 -24.31 57.47 31.93
N LEU A 1088 -23.21 56.71 32.01
CA LEU A 1088 -21.99 57.15 32.68
C LEU A 1088 -21.12 58.00 31.73
N GLU A 1089 -20.95 59.29 32.02
CA GLU A 1089 -20.18 60.22 31.15
C GLU A 1089 -18.69 59.90 31.10
N GLN A 1090 -18.06 59.58 32.23
CA GLN A 1090 -16.63 59.26 32.30
C GLN A 1090 -16.40 57.88 32.91
N CYS A 1091 -15.59 57.05 32.23
CA CYS A 1091 -15.31 55.71 32.72
C CYS A 1091 -14.54 55.73 34.05
N PRO A 1092 -14.71 54.69 34.90
CA PRO A 1092 -13.97 54.57 36.16
C PRO A 1092 -12.45 54.53 35.94
N ALA A 1093 -11.70 54.71 37.04
CA ALA A 1093 -10.24 54.66 36.98
C ALA A 1093 -9.73 53.33 36.38
N PRO A 1094 -8.67 53.37 35.54
CA PRO A 1094 -8.11 52.18 34.91
C PRO A 1094 -7.55 51.21 35.96
N THR A 1095 -7.77 49.90 35.76
CA THR A 1095 -7.23 48.86 36.63
C THR A 1095 -6.31 47.95 35.82
N ILE A 1096 -5.06 47.79 36.26
CA ILE A 1096 -4.10 46.89 35.62
C ILE A 1096 -4.21 45.51 36.28
N THR A 1097 -4.43 44.47 35.48
CA THR A 1097 -4.55 43.09 35.98
C THR A 1097 -3.26 42.29 35.78
N ASP A 1098 -2.50 42.56 34.71
CA ASP A 1098 -1.25 41.85 34.44
C ASP A 1098 -0.26 42.68 33.62
N ILE A 1099 1.02 42.35 33.75
CA ILE A 1099 2.13 43.02 33.03
C ILE A 1099 3.10 41.94 32.55
N ILE A 1100 3.42 41.92 31.25
CA ILE A 1100 4.23 40.87 30.61
C ILE A 1100 5.33 41.49 29.72
N PRO A 1101 6.61 41.17 29.90
CA PRO A 1101 7.16 40.27 30.90
C PRO A 1101 7.30 40.95 32.27
N ARG A 1102 7.10 40.18 33.37
CA ARG A 1102 7.31 40.68 34.74
C ARG A 1102 8.79 40.93 35.09
N PHE A 1103 9.71 40.38 34.30
CA PHE A 1103 11.16 40.47 34.50
C PHE A 1103 11.85 40.80 33.17
N GLY A 1104 12.94 41.58 33.20
CA GLY A 1104 13.66 42.01 32.01
C GLY A 1104 15.18 42.15 32.19
N PRO A 1105 15.96 42.10 31.10
CA PRO A 1105 17.42 42.27 31.12
C PRO A 1105 17.88 43.64 31.63
N ARG A 1106 19.03 43.64 32.29
CA ARG A 1106 19.62 44.79 33.00
C ARG A 1106 20.00 45.98 32.11
N LYS A 1107 20.10 45.78 30.79
CA LYS A 1107 20.44 46.82 29.79
C LYS A 1107 19.22 47.65 29.32
N GLY A 1108 18.00 47.32 29.77
CA GLY A 1108 16.77 47.99 29.32
C GLY A 1108 16.26 47.47 27.96
N GLN A 1109 15.50 48.32 27.25
CA GLN A 1109 14.89 48.04 25.94
C GLN A 1109 13.90 46.85 25.92
N ILE A 1110 13.12 46.70 26.97
CA ILE A 1110 12.12 45.63 27.07
C ILE A 1110 10.76 46.11 26.58
N SER A 1111 10.10 45.29 25.73
CA SER A 1111 8.71 45.53 25.34
C SER A 1111 7.77 45.02 26.44
N VAL A 1112 7.22 45.94 27.24
CA VAL A 1112 6.30 45.64 28.34
C VAL A 1112 4.87 45.71 27.82
N THR A 1113 4.15 44.61 27.96
CA THR A 1113 2.73 44.43 27.61
C THR A 1113 1.87 44.59 28.86
N ILE A 1114 1.16 45.70 29.03
CA ILE A 1114 0.25 45.96 30.15
C ILE A 1114 -1.16 45.52 29.76
N LYS A 1115 -1.80 44.73 30.61
CA LYS A 1115 -3.16 44.21 30.50
C LYS A 1115 -4.04 44.81 31.61
N GLY A 1116 -5.17 45.42 31.27
CA GLY A 1116 -6.09 46.00 32.26
C GLY A 1116 -7.51 46.29 31.76
N SER A 1117 -8.40 46.74 32.64
CA SER A 1117 -9.76 47.22 32.34
C SER A 1117 -9.87 48.74 32.49
N ASN A 1118 -10.83 49.35 31.80
CA ASN A 1118 -11.04 50.82 31.79
C ASN A 1118 -9.80 51.64 31.38
N LEU A 1119 -8.90 51.07 30.57
CA LEU A 1119 -7.80 51.82 29.95
C LEU A 1119 -8.36 52.78 28.87
N GLY A 1120 -7.55 53.71 28.38
CA GLY A 1120 -7.98 54.73 27.40
C GLY A 1120 -8.74 54.14 26.19
N ILE A 1121 -9.69 54.86 25.60
CA ILE A 1121 -10.46 54.34 24.46
C ILE A 1121 -9.66 54.56 23.18
N LYS A 1122 -8.97 55.70 23.09
CA LYS A 1122 -8.06 56.06 22.01
C LYS A 1122 -6.62 56.09 22.50
N LYS A 1123 -5.67 56.03 21.57
CA LYS A 1123 -4.24 56.14 21.88
C LYS A 1123 -3.92 57.43 22.63
N GLU A 1124 -4.59 58.53 22.26
CA GLU A 1124 -4.33 59.88 22.78
C GLU A 1124 -4.79 60.05 24.24
N ASP A 1125 -5.67 59.15 24.72
CA ASP A 1125 -6.17 59.18 26.10
C ASP A 1125 -5.06 58.80 27.11
N ILE A 1126 -4.01 58.11 26.65
CA ILE A 1126 -2.89 57.66 27.47
C ILE A 1126 -1.74 58.67 27.37
N LYS A 1127 -1.71 59.64 28.29
CA LYS A 1127 -0.75 60.75 28.28
C LYS A 1127 0.68 60.36 28.67
N ARG A 1128 0.85 59.48 29.65
CA ARG A 1128 2.16 59.01 30.12
C ARG A 1128 2.05 57.64 30.78
N ILE A 1129 3.07 56.78 30.59
CA ILE A 1129 3.25 55.56 31.38
C ILE A 1129 4.64 55.58 31.99
N THR A 1130 4.69 55.33 33.30
CA THR A 1130 5.94 55.31 34.07
C THR A 1130 6.05 53.99 34.80
N VAL A 1131 7.23 53.37 34.76
CA VAL A 1131 7.56 52.17 35.54
C VAL A 1131 8.64 52.55 36.54
N ALA A 1132 8.31 52.53 37.84
CA ALA A 1132 9.20 53.02 38.91
C ALA A 1132 9.80 54.42 38.56
N GLU A 1133 8.92 55.36 38.24
CA GLU A 1133 9.23 56.77 37.89
C GLU A 1133 9.98 57.00 36.58
N VAL A 1134 10.38 55.95 35.85
CA VAL A 1134 11.01 56.13 34.54
C VAL A 1134 9.97 56.12 33.43
N PRO A 1135 10.00 57.14 32.54
CA PRO A 1135 9.10 57.19 31.40
C PRO A 1135 9.40 56.06 30.42
N CYS A 1136 8.37 55.31 30.06
CA CYS A 1136 8.45 54.34 28.96
C CYS A 1136 7.99 54.98 27.65
N GLU A 1137 8.53 54.52 26.53
CA GLU A 1137 8.17 55.01 25.19
C GLU A 1137 7.04 54.19 24.56
N HIS A 1138 6.01 54.88 24.04
CA HIS A 1138 4.80 54.24 23.51
C HIS A 1138 5.02 53.69 22.11
N GLN A 1139 4.70 52.41 21.88
CA GLN A 1139 4.60 51.88 20.51
C GLN A 1139 3.17 52.02 19.99
N ALA A 1140 2.92 53.17 19.34
CA ALA A 1140 1.60 53.58 18.84
C ALA A 1140 0.94 52.58 17.89
N ASP A 1141 1.73 51.87 17.09
CA ASP A 1141 1.35 50.86 16.10
C ASP A 1141 0.87 49.54 16.73
N ARG A 1142 1.03 49.39 18.05
CA ARG A 1142 0.75 48.15 18.79
C ARG A 1142 -0.26 48.33 19.92
N TYR A 1143 -0.98 49.45 19.93
CA TYR A 1143 -2.10 49.68 20.82
C TYR A 1143 -3.35 48.96 20.31
N THR A 1144 -3.91 48.04 21.08
CA THR A 1144 -5.16 47.35 20.72
C THR A 1144 -6.15 47.33 21.88
N VAL A 1145 -7.37 47.79 21.60
CA VAL A 1145 -8.54 47.54 22.43
C VAL A 1145 -8.95 46.09 22.18
N SER A 1146 -8.48 45.15 23.01
CA SER A 1146 -8.65 43.71 22.79
C SER A 1146 -10.13 43.31 22.91
N THR A 1147 -10.71 42.80 21.81
CA THR A 1147 -12.11 42.32 21.75
C THR A 1147 -12.22 40.79 21.70
N ARG A 1148 -11.14 40.03 21.96
CA ARG A 1148 -11.23 38.55 21.95
C ARG A 1148 -10.29 37.83 22.91
N SER A 1149 -10.90 37.17 23.89
CA SER A 1149 -10.45 35.99 24.65
C SER A 1149 -9.23 36.09 25.57
N ASP A 1150 -8.83 37.28 25.98
CA ASP A 1150 -8.17 37.55 27.26
C ASP A 1150 -8.56 38.98 27.64
N HIS A 1151 -9.57 39.11 28.52
CA HIS A 1151 -10.29 40.34 28.90
C HIS A 1151 -9.39 41.42 29.50
N CYS A 1152 -8.59 42.10 28.67
CA CYS A 1152 -7.74 43.24 29.03
C CYS A 1152 -7.31 44.05 27.80
N LEU A 1153 -7.38 45.38 27.90
CA LEU A 1153 -6.71 46.32 27.01
C LEU A 1153 -5.19 46.10 27.06
N THR A 1154 -4.54 46.03 25.89
CA THR A 1154 -3.14 45.58 25.78
C THR A 1154 -2.24 46.71 25.28
N LEU A 1155 -1.19 47.05 26.03
CA LEU A 1155 -0.29 48.18 25.78
C LEU A 1155 1.17 47.73 25.70
N ARG A 1156 1.89 47.93 24.58
CA ARG A 1156 3.33 47.59 24.44
C ARG A 1156 4.26 48.81 24.47
N TRP A 1157 5.29 48.79 25.33
CA TRP A 1157 6.18 49.94 25.60
C TRP A 1157 7.64 49.54 25.76
N ILE A 1158 8.58 50.41 25.37
CA ILE A 1158 10.02 50.21 25.60
C ILE A 1158 10.46 51.03 26.81
N CYS A 1159 10.90 50.38 27.89
CA CYS A 1159 11.38 51.06 29.11
C CYS A 1159 12.92 50.94 29.27
N PRO A 1160 13.64 52.04 29.58
CA PRO A 1160 15.08 52.01 29.85
C PRO A 1160 15.41 52.10 31.36
N ILE A 1161 15.55 51.00 32.11
CA ILE A 1161 16.21 51.05 33.46
C ILE A 1161 17.00 49.78 33.82
N PRO A 1162 18.18 49.93 34.47
CA PRO A 1162 18.84 48.93 35.32
C PRO A 1162 18.38 49.01 36.81
N ARG A 1163 17.81 47.90 37.34
CA ARG A 1163 17.41 47.62 38.75
C ARG A 1163 16.13 48.31 39.31
N ALA A 1164 15.07 47.51 39.52
CA ALA A 1164 14.32 47.37 40.78
C ALA A 1164 13.31 46.20 40.67
N ARG A 1165 12.91 45.60 41.81
CA ARG A 1165 11.75 44.69 41.89
C ARG A 1165 10.49 45.49 41.52
N LEU A 1166 9.69 45.01 40.58
CA LEU A 1166 8.31 45.46 40.42
C LEU A 1166 7.47 44.82 41.52
N GLY A 1167 7.33 45.53 42.64
CA GLY A 1167 6.25 45.29 43.60
C GLY A 1167 4.94 45.87 43.06
N GLN A 1168 3.81 45.26 43.47
CA GLN A 1168 2.46 45.47 42.96
C GLN A 1168 2.06 46.92 42.68
#